data_AF-A0A812MFV1-F1
#
_entry.id   AF-A0A812MFV1-F1
#
_cell.length_a   1.000
_cell.length_b   1.000
_cell.length_c   1.000
_cell.angle_alpha   90.00
_cell.angle_beta   90.00
_cell.angle_gamma   90.00
#
_symmetry.space_group_name_H-M   'P 1'
#
loop_
_entity.id
_entity.type
_entity.pdbx_description
1 polymer ?
#
loop_
_entity_poly.entity_id
_entity_poly.type
_entity_poly.pdbx_seq_one_letter_code
_entity_poly.pdbx_strand_id
1 'polypeptide(L)'
;MEASKEAPLHDVEARGIFRGAPVIIKGLQKKPEYNGKKGLVTGGPYDTGRFEVTIQTGSNTGYSDAKVLALEPSNFQLDLDALQEYVVQKRIEKARRDPPLEDLAALWTKGKGLSARSLTWKRPKVPDLGQGEVLLRVDKFAFSHMALGYLMKGFTRTFGAYHNFYKCQEENVYRSACWGFMTVMESTHPKATMPMQLEAVLAKREKAEKEHKPARPPNVLVDGVYVRGSADPKQKPVLRHVIVKDLNKVAAQLKYEVPTTGLFERKPPMGLYCVFDGLSRAGVGVAGPASAEFCALNFHIALLNSLSELRAGTPSAASVQTAVAKSLETLDQELLIRNPEIADGCGAAVALLVRDHLFVAFMGRCTAVLCEVTDDGKRVAVRLGKGARAGGVGGAVVTSSPDVQTVYLESPERHPFLVLSSSAIPLKAAELLALAEDFSVQPRAFCGEVASRASELAKSPCTAVQVNFLPEPSLQAEGHPPPAKKAKVGLSGPSGVASELILVKATQSMRLRHILVKFHEGTKPAEDPKAPWASRTRAEAERLLRGAISEIRQDRKSWTKTPKDVTELISLSSKKFIELCRKLSDCETAQKGALACGDLGWVAPEARAAMSEHFKEVCDILQPGQWSDIVASHQGLHLVQRVAVGTRLYGLVPPARYQVQPVGGTIPPGKKGEPAMVELAMEEIPFNLRRFQEMEVSEGLEPHLEDWIVATKEIYTMAYYMDEQLLVDTGMISCVLISCASAKTALALAFCLRMRDMRYVFGLTSKEHLEFARSTDLYHEVFTYDDVDSLPNTHTVVYMDFKCDGELRQQITLRMGTNLMYNMVIGPAVFQKKMKDQVFEKRAREVLFDESSWRERRRMVAEVTKTGRNEKLKHSYQAFIDRMKKIIAVKHVNSVDGFAAMYDSLYSNAASPSDVHVCCFHEDAAVDEIWKE
;
A
#
# COMPACT_ATOMS: atom_id res chain seq x y z
N MET A 1 47.87 -39.61 20.32
CA MET A 1 46.82 -40.58 20.72
C MET A 1 45.71 -39.73 21.34
N GLU A 2 44.44 -39.88 20.96
CA GLU A 2 43.81 -40.97 20.18
C GLU A 2 43.25 -40.48 18.83
N ALA A 3 42.94 -41.43 17.93
CA ALA A 3 42.47 -41.14 16.59
C ALA A 3 40.94 -41.25 16.51
N SER A 4 40.27 -40.16 16.11
CA SER A 4 38.87 -40.20 15.70
C SER A 4 38.73 -40.93 14.37
N LYS A 5 38.29 -42.19 14.41
CA LYS A 5 37.95 -42.96 13.20
C LYS A 5 36.71 -42.40 12.52
N GLU A 6 36.71 -42.53 11.20
CA GLU A 6 35.63 -42.12 10.30
C GLU A 6 34.30 -42.83 10.64
N ALA A 7 33.18 -42.14 10.40
CA ALA A 7 31.84 -42.72 10.33
C ALA A 7 31.27 -42.47 8.92
N PRO A 8 30.54 -43.43 8.32
CA PRO A 8 30.34 -43.49 6.86
C PRO A 8 29.17 -42.65 6.36
N LEU A 9 29.17 -42.39 5.04
CA LEU A 9 28.03 -41.86 4.31
C LEU A 9 26.80 -42.77 4.48
N HIS A 10 25.64 -42.17 4.73
CA HIS A 10 24.35 -42.77 4.41
C HIS A 10 23.45 -41.76 3.69
N ASP A 11 22.82 -42.25 2.63
CA ASP A 11 22.02 -41.48 1.68
C ASP A 11 20.71 -40.93 2.26
N VAL A 12 20.40 -39.72 1.79
CA VAL A 12 19.11 -39.34 1.18
C VAL A 12 17.98 -40.39 1.25
N GLU A 13 17.10 -40.30 2.26
CA GLU A 13 15.63 -40.49 2.15
C GLU A 13 14.90 -40.31 3.51
N ALA A 14 14.69 -39.05 3.94
CA ALA A 14 13.85 -38.72 5.11
C ALA A 14 13.13 -37.35 5.00
N ARG A 15 12.91 -36.85 3.78
CA ARG A 15 12.21 -35.57 3.57
C ARG A 15 10.69 -35.76 3.69
N GLY A 16 10.08 -35.12 4.68
CA GLY A 16 8.62 -35.07 4.86
C GLY A 16 8.06 -35.85 6.06
N ILE A 17 8.91 -36.45 6.90
CA ILE A 17 8.47 -37.12 8.14
C ILE A 17 8.40 -36.07 9.26
N PHE A 18 7.20 -35.84 9.82
CA PHE A 18 6.95 -34.88 10.90
C PHE A 18 5.96 -35.46 11.92
N ARG A 19 5.90 -34.88 13.13
CA ARG A 19 4.95 -35.30 14.17
C ARG A 19 3.51 -35.04 13.71
N GLY A 20 2.72 -36.11 13.56
CA GLY A 20 1.39 -36.10 12.96
C GLY A 20 1.35 -36.56 11.50
N ALA A 21 2.48 -36.93 10.89
CA ALA A 21 2.49 -37.47 9.53
C ALA A 21 1.87 -38.89 9.48
N PRO A 22 0.92 -39.17 8.57
CA PRO A 22 0.43 -40.51 8.33
C PRO A 22 1.45 -41.32 7.52
N VAL A 23 1.70 -42.55 7.95
CA VAL A 23 2.75 -43.43 7.40
C VAL A 23 2.25 -44.87 7.25
N ILE A 24 2.82 -45.59 6.28
CA ILE A 24 2.63 -47.04 6.08
C ILE A 24 3.95 -47.73 6.45
N ILE A 25 3.88 -48.72 7.33
CA ILE A 25 5.04 -49.46 7.81
C ILE A 25 5.51 -50.48 6.77
N LYS A 26 6.82 -50.66 6.61
CA LYS A 26 7.44 -51.60 5.67
C LYS A 26 8.75 -52.17 6.23
N GLY A 27 9.30 -53.20 5.60
CA GLY A 27 10.66 -53.67 5.89
C GLY A 27 10.91 -54.37 7.23
N LEU A 28 9.95 -54.41 8.17
CA LEU A 28 10.14 -55.05 9.46
C LEU A 28 10.31 -56.57 9.32
N GLN A 29 11.53 -57.06 9.56
CA GLN A 29 11.81 -58.50 9.52
C GLN A 29 11.47 -59.22 10.84
N LYS A 30 11.65 -58.57 12.01
CA LYS A 30 11.36 -59.19 13.32
C LYS A 30 9.88 -59.23 13.68
N LYS A 31 9.05 -58.41 13.02
CA LYS A 31 7.60 -58.28 13.26
C LYS A 31 6.86 -57.92 11.96
N PRO A 32 6.84 -58.84 10.97
CA PRO A 32 6.26 -58.57 9.66
C PRO A 32 4.75 -58.31 9.69
N GLU A 33 4.05 -58.69 10.77
CA GLU A 33 2.61 -58.48 11.00
C GLU A 33 2.18 -57.00 11.13
N TYR A 34 3.14 -56.07 11.13
CA TYR A 34 2.90 -54.62 11.06
C TYR A 34 3.22 -54.02 9.68
N ASN A 35 3.88 -54.74 8.79
CA ASN A 35 4.10 -54.26 7.41
C ASN A 35 2.75 -54.09 6.70
N GLY A 36 2.58 -52.97 5.99
CA GLY A 36 1.34 -52.58 5.33
C GLY A 36 0.30 -51.90 6.24
N LYS A 37 0.51 -51.84 7.56
CA LYS A 37 -0.41 -51.10 8.46
C LYS A 37 -0.15 -49.60 8.43
N LYS A 38 -1.24 -48.83 8.46
CA LYS A 38 -1.23 -47.37 8.62
C LYS A 38 -0.93 -47.00 10.07
N GLY A 39 -0.10 -45.99 10.28
CA GLY A 39 0.22 -45.42 11.57
C GLY A 39 0.44 -43.91 11.49
N LEU A 40 0.62 -43.26 12.63
CA LEU A 40 0.87 -41.83 12.76
C LEU A 40 2.20 -41.62 13.48
N VAL A 41 3.06 -40.75 12.97
CA VAL A 41 4.31 -40.38 13.67
C VAL A 41 3.97 -39.56 14.91
N THR A 42 4.29 -40.06 16.10
CA THR A 42 3.92 -39.47 17.40
C THR A 42 5.11 -38.96 18.21
N GLY A 43 6.34 -39.22 17.77
CA GLY A 43 7.57 -38.74 18.41
C GLY A 43 8.81 -38.91 17.54
N GLY A 44 9.92 -38.29 17.96
CA GLY A 44 11.19 -38.26 17.23
C GLY A 44 11.31 -37.15 16.15
N PRO A 45 12.46 -37.08 15.45
CA PRO A 45 13.60 -37.99 15.56
C PRO A 45 14.30 -37.84 16.92
N TYR A 46 14.55 -38.97 17.58
CA TYR A 46 15.41 -39.02 18.77
C TYR A 46 16.88 -39.08 18.37
N ASP A 47 17.81 -38.88 19.31
CA ASP A 47 19.28 -38.90 19.07
C ASP A 47 19.77 -40.21 18.41
N THR A 48 18.97 -41.28 18.48
CA THR A 48 19.21 -42.58 17.83
C THR A 48 18.76 -42.65 16.37
N GLY A 49 18.24 -41.56 15.79
CA GLY A 49 17.71 -41.50 14.42
C GLY A 49 16.35 -42.17 14.22
N ARG A 50 15.70 -42.65 15.30
CA ARG A 50 14.41 -43.35 15.25
C ARG A 50 13.22 -42.42 15.51
N PHE A 51 12.07 -42.82 14.97
CA PHE A 51 10.78 -42.16 15.09
C PHE A 51 9.80 -43.06 15.84
N GLU A 52 8.96 -42.47 16.69
CA GLU A 52 7.81 -43.18 17.27
C GLU A 52 6.64 -43.12 16.29
N VAL A 53 6.09 -44.28 15.97
CA VAL A 53 4.92 -44.44 15.10
C VAL A 53 3.85 -45.21 15.87
N THR A 54 2.71 -44.56 16.10
CA THR A 54 1.54 -45.19 16.73
C THR A 54 0.64 -45.83 15.68
N ILE A 55 0.34 -47.11 15.84
CA ILE A 55 -0.54 -47.90 14.99
C ILE A 55 -1.83 -48.16 15.75
N GLN A 56 -2.99 -47.96 15.13
CA GLN A 56 -4.25 -48.48 15.66
C GLN A 56 -4.38 -49.96 15.26
N THR A 57 -4.35 -50.87 16.24
CA THR A 57 -4.65 -52.29 16.00
C THR A 57 -6.11 -52.57 16.29
N GLY A 58 -6.92 -52.72 15.23
CA GLY A 58 -8.29 -53.19 15.35
C GLY A 58 -8.34 -54.63 15.84
N SER A 59 -8.93 -54.84 17.02
CA SER A 59 -9.39 -56.15 17.49
C SER A 59 -10.90 -56.26 17.23
N ASN A 60 -11.39 -57.47 16.97
CA ASN A 60 -12.84 -57.73 16.84
C ASN A 60 -13.59 -57.71 18.19
N THR A 61 -13.05 -57.04 19.22
CA THR A 61 -13.52 -57.07 20.61
C THR A 61 -13.82 -55.68 21.20
N GLY A 62 -13.94 -54.64 20.37
CA GLY A 62 -14.53 -53.35 20.76
C GLY A 62 -13.65 -52.39 21.58
N TYR A 63 -12.40 -52.76 21.88
CA TYR A 63 -11.40 -51.88 22.49
C TYR A 63 -10.19 -51.74 21.56
N SER A 64 -9.84 -50.50 21.19
CA SER A 64 -8.76 -50.19 20.26
C SER A 64 -7.45 -49.90 20.99
N ASP A 65 -6.66 -50.93 21.26
CA ASP A 65 -5.29 -50.77 21.73
C ASP A 65 -4.44 -50.10 20.64
N ALA A 66 -3.95 -48.89 20.95
CA ALA A 66 -3.00 -48.16 20.14
C ALA A 66 -1.57 -48.58 20.51
N LYS A 67 -0.79 -49.06 19.54
CA LYS A 67 0.54 -49.61 19.77
C LYS A 67 1.62 -48.70 19.18
N VAL A 68 2.51 -48.22 20.04
CA VAL A 68 3.66 -47.37 19.65
C VAL A 68 4.85 -48.26 19.28
N LEU A 69 5.47 -48.01 18.12
CA LEU A 69 6.72 -48.64 17.68
C LEU A 69 7.78 -47.57 17.47
N ALA A 70 9.00 -47.81 17.96
CA ALA A 70 10.18 -47.03 17.57
C ALA A 70 10.79 -47.61 16.28
N LEU A 71 10.71 -46.87 15.19
CA LEU A 71 11.08 -47.30 13.83
C LEU A 71 12.20 -46.42 13.25
N GLU A 72 13.09 -47.03 12.48
CA GLU A 72 14.03 -46.31 11.61
C GLU A 72 13.31 -45.83 10.33
N PRO A 73 13.76 -44.74 9.67
CA PRO A 73 13.11 -44.19 8.48
C PRO A 73 12.91 -45.19 7.34
N SER A 74 13.81 -46.16 7.21
CA SER A 74 13.74 -47.26 6.24
C SER A 74 12.55 -48.20 6.46
N ASN A 75 12.02 -48.28 7.69
CA ASN A 75 10.96 -49.20 8.10
C ASN A 75 9.54 -48.61 7.98
N PHE A 76 9.38 -47.46 7.35
CA PHE A 76 8.06 -46.89 7.00
C PHE A 76 8.18 -45.95 5.79
N GLN A 77 7.05 -45.49 5.28
CA GLN A 77 6.98 -44.46 4.24
C GLN A 77 5.74 -43.60 4.45
N LEU A 78 5.70 -42.40 3.89
CA LEU A 78 4.51 -41.55 3.96
C LEU A 78 3.33 -42.19 3.23
N ASP A 79 2.15 -42.14 3.88
CA ASP A 79 0.87 -42.45 3.24
C ASP A 79 0.46 -41.21 2.45
N LEU A 80 0.80 -41.17 1.15
CA LEU A 80 0.64 -39.95 0.34
C LEU A 80 -0.82 -39.50 0.21
N ASP A 81 -1.76 -40.45 0.15
CA ASP A 81 -3.19 -40.15 0.04
C ASP A 81 -3.72 -39.56 1.35
N ALA A 82 -3.43 -40.21 2.49
CA ALA A 82 -3.82 -39.68 3.80
C ALA A 82 -3.08 -38.37 4.16
N LEU A 83 -1.85 -38.20 3.69
CA LEU A 83 -1.07 -36.96 3.85
C LEU A 83 -1.72 -35.82 3.06
N GLN A 84 -2.27 -36.08 1.88
CA GLN A 84 -2.97 -35.08 1.09
C GLN A 84 -4.26 -34.61 1.79
N GLU A 85 -5.04 -35.53 2.36
CA GLU A 85 -6.21 -35.19 3.20
C GLU A 85 -5.80 -34.40 4.46
N TYR A 86 -4.78 -34.85 5.19
CA TYR A 86 -4.24 -34.17 6.37
C TYR A 86 -3.77 -32.74 6.07
N VAL A 87 -3.08 -32.52 4.94
CA VAL A 87 -2.63 -31.19 4.51
C VAL A 87 -3.79 -30.29 4.11
N VAL A 88 -4.85 -30.82 3.49
CA VAL A 88 -6.08 -30.06 3.21
C VAL A 88 -6.75 -29.64 4.53
N GLN A 89 -6.89 -30.55 5.49
CA GLN A 89 -7.48 -30.26 6.79
C GLN A 89 -6.67 -29.24 7.60
N LYS A 90 -5.34 -29.37 7.65
CA LYS A 90 -4.45 -28.40 8.30
C LYS A 90 -4.45 -27.01 7.63
N ARG A 91 -4.70 -26.94 6.32
CA ARG A 91 -4.86 -25.65 5.61
C ARG A 91 -6.18 -24.95 5.96
N ILE A 92 -7.26 -25.72 6.15
CA ILE A 92 -8.55 -25.20 6.65
C ILE A 92 -8.43 -24.70 8.10
N GLU A 93 -7.55 -25.30 8.90
CA GLU A 93 -7.23 -24.81 10.25
C GLU A 93 -6.35 -23.54 10.25
N LYS A 94 -5.38 -23.42 9.33
CA LYS A 94 -4.42 -22.30 9.28
C LYS A 94 -4.93 -21.04 8.56
N ALA A 95 -5.98 -21.13 7.74
CA ALA A 95 -6.50 -19.99 6.96
C ALA A 95 -7.28 -18.93 7.78
N ARG A 96 -7.30 -19.05 9.11
CA ARG A 96 -8.11 -18.23 10.03
C ARG A 96 -7.27 -17.06 10.54
N ARG A 97 -7.83 -15.84 10.48
CA ARG A 97 -7.20 -14.65 11.08
C ARG A 97 -6.98 -14.86 12.59
N ASP A 98 -5.79 -14.57 13.08
CA ASP A 98 -5.40 -14.74 14.48
C ASP A 98 -4.57 -13.51 14.96
N PRO A 99 -5.06 -12.70 15.91
CA PRO A 99 -6.38 -12.79 16.53
C PRO A 99 -7.51 -12.54 15.51
N PRO A 100 -8.67 -13.21 15.66
CA PRO A 100 -9.80 -13.04 14.76
C PRO A 100 -10.39 -11.64 14.92
N LEU A 101 -10.50 -10.89 13.82
CA LEU A 101 -11.18 -9.60 13.82
C LEU A 101 -12.63 -9.75 14.31
N GLU A 102 -13.03 -8.92 15.28
CA GLU A 102 -14.41 -8.81 15.72
C GLU A 102 -15.12 -7.67 15.01
N ASP A 103 -16.22 -7.97 14.32
CA ASP A 103 -17.07 -6.96 13.71
C ASP A 103 -18.17 -6.51 14.67
N LEU A 104 -17.99 -5.33 15.26
CA LEU A 104 -19.03 -4.66 16.03
C LEU A 104 -20.04 -4.02 15.07
N ALA A 105 -21.25 -4.58 14.99
CA ALA A 105 -22.31 -4.08 14.12
C ALA A 105 -23.63 -3.82 14.86
N ALA A 106 -24.33 -2.77 14.43
CA ALA A 106 -25.69 -2.48 14.85
C ALA A 106 -26.68 -3.31 14.00
N LEU A 107 -27.56 -4.06 14.65
CA LEU A 107 -28.46 -5.02 14.01
C LEU A 107 -29.91 -4.75 14.38
N TRP A 108 -30.78 -4.77 13.37
CA TRP A 108 -32.22 -4.62 13.51
C TRP A 108 -32.92 -5.96 13.30
N THR A 109 -33.94 -6.26 14.12
CA THR A 109 -34.80 -7.44 13.95
C THR A 109 -36.15 -7.03 13.38
N LYS A 110 -36.58 -7.66 12.28
CA LYS A 110 -37.90 -7.46 11.69
C LYS A 110 -39.00 -7.79 12.70
N GLY A 111 -39.95 -6.87 12.88
CA GLY A 111 -41.10 -7.05 13.79
C GLY A 111 -40.89 -6.63 15.26
N LYS A 112 -39.66 -6.31 15.71
CA LYS A 112 -39.39 -5.88 17.11
C LYS A 112 -39.50 -4.37 17.37
N GLY A 113 -40.07 -3.61 16.44
CA GLY A 113 -40.07 -2.13 16.49
C GLY A 113 -38.69 -1.54 16.18
N LEU A 114 -38.59 -0.21 16.30
CA LEU A 114 -37.41 0.57 15.88
C LEU A 114 -36.90 1.55 16.96
N SER A 115 -37.17 1.28 18.24
CA SER A 115 -36.53 1.98 19.37
C SER A 115 -35.08 1.49 19.57
N ALA A 116 -34.20 2.23 20.26
CA ALA A 116 -32.84 1.72 20.55
C ALA A 116 -32.86 0.46 21.44
N ARG A 117 -33.91 0.27 22.25
CA ARG A 117 -34.13 -0.98 23.02
C ARG A 117 -34.37 -2.20 22.13
N SER A 118 -34.76 -1.99 20.87
CA SER A 118 -34.91 -3.03 19.84
C SER A 118 -33.62 -3.25 19.03
N LEU A 119 -32.62 -2.38 19.20
CA LEU A 119 -31.32 -2.50 18.54
C LEU A 119 -30.51 -3.59 19.23
N THR A 120 -30.00 -4.53 18.44
CA THR A 120 -29.13 -5.60 18.94
C THR A 120 -27.71 -5.37 18.47
N TRP A 121 -26.75 -5.64 19.35
CA TRP A 121 -25.33 -5.52 19.07
C TRP A 121 -24.72 -6.90 19.10
N LYS A 122 -23.91 -7.22 18.09
CA LYS A 122 -23.11 -8.44 18.07
C LYS A 122 -21.68 -8.11 17.68
N ARG A 123 -20.77 -8.94 18.16
CA ARG A 123 -19.35 -8.98 17.80
C ARG A 123 -19.01 -10.33 17.15
N PRO A 124 -19.65 -10.73 16.03
CA PRO A 124 -19.22 -11.93 15.31
C PRO A 124 -17.76 -11.79 14.86
N LYS A 125 -17.06 -12.93 14.79
CA LYS A 125 -15.78 -13.01 14.09
C LYS A 125 -16.00 -12.75 12.61
N VAL A 126 -15.15 -11.90 12.02
CA VAL A 126 -15.14 -11.65 10.57
C VAL A 126 -14.80 -12.95 9.84
N PRO A 127 -15.63 -13.41 8.89
CA PRO A 127 -15.37 -14.65 8.16
C PRO A 127 -14.18 -14.50 7.20
N ASP A 128 -13.46 -15.58 6.97
CA ASP A 128 -12.36 -15.62 5.99
C ASP A 128 -12.92 -15.45 4.56
N LEU A 129 -12.15 -14.82 3.66
CA LEU A 129 -12.68 -14.46 2.33
C LEU A 129 -12.84 -15.65 1.39
N GLY A 130 -14.03 -15.77 0.80
CA GLY A 130 -14.31 -16.60 -0.37
C GLY A 130 -13.72 -16.02 -1.66
N GLN A 131 -13.94 -16.71 -2.78
CA GLN A 131 -13.47 -16.29 -4.10
C GLN A 131 -14.29 -15.11 -4.66
N GLY A 132 -13.61 -14.02 -5.03
CA GLY A 132 -14.25 -12.80 -5.55
C GLY A 132 -14.76 -11.84 -4.46
N GLU A 133 -14.45 -12.09 -3.19
CA GLU A 133 -14.86 -11.27 -2.05
C GLU A 133 -13.84 -10.22 -1.65
N VAL A 134 -14.33 -9.17 -0.97
CA VAL A 134 -13.52 -8.12 -0.33
C VAL A 134 -13.88 -8.00 1.15
N LEU A 135 -12.88 -7.78 1.99
CA LEU A 135 -13.06 -7.26 3.34
C LEU A 135 -12.96 -5.74 3.30
N LEU A 136 -13.92 -5.07 3.90
CA LEU A 136 -14.08 -3.62 3.89
C LEU A 136 -14.10 -3.15 5.34
N ARG A 137 -13.18 -2.25 5.73
CA ARG A 137 -13.26 -1.52 7.00
C ARG A 137 -14.19 -0.32 6.81
N VAL A 138 -15.19 -0.15 7.66
CA VAL A 138 -16.05 1.03 7.64
C VAL A 138 -15.36 2.14 8.42
N ASP A 139 -14.93 3.21 7.74
CA ASP A 139 -14.14 4.26 8.39
C ASP A 139 -15.02 5.31 9.08
N LYS A 140 -16.15 5.67 8.46
CA LYS A 140 -17.16 6.59 9.01
C LYS A 140 -18.45 6.57 8.19
N PHE A 141 -19.59 6.88 8.82
CA PHE A 141 -20.89 6.99 8.17
C PHE A 141 -21.79 8.05 8.82
N ALA A 142 -22.69 8.67 8.06
CA ALA A 142 -23.68 9.61 8.59
C ALA A 142 -24.96 8.88 9.01
N PHE A 143 -25.49 9.22 10.18
CA PHE A 143 -26.78 8.73 10.64
C PHE A 143 -27.73 9.89 10.92
N SER A 144 -29.00 9.75 10.52
CA SER A 144 -29.99 10.83 10.60
C SER A 144 -31.43 10.30 10.50
N HIS A 145 -32.42 11.17 10.73
CA HIS A 145 -33.83 10.89 10.49
C HIS A 145 -34.13 10.32 9.08
N MET A 146 -33.32 10.63 8.06
CA MET A 146 -33.48 10.08 6.72
C MET A 146 -33.09 8.58 6.67
N ALA A 147 -32.00 8.18 7.32
CA ALA A 147 -31.59 6.78 7.45
C ALA A 147 -32.62 5.97 8.26
N LEU A 148 -33.13 6.56 9.35
CA LEU A 148 -34.23 5.99 10.13
C LEU A 148 -35.53 5.88 9.31
N GLY A 149 -35.82 6.86 8.46
CA GLY A 149 -36.95 6.85 7.52
C GLY A 149 -36.89 5.67 6.54
N TYR A 150 -35.72 5.35 5.99
CA TYR A 150 -35.55 4.16 5.15
C TYR A 150 -35.71 2.86 5.94
N LEU A 151 -35.19 2.78 7.17
CA LEU A 151 -35.39 1.64 8.09
C LEU A 151 -36.87 1.34 8.36
N MET A 152 -37.65 2.38 8.68
CA MET A 152 -39.10 2.28 8.88
C MET A 152 -39.84 1.75 7.64
N LYS A 153 -39.33 2.02 6.44
CA LYS A 153 -40.05 1.80 5.18
C LYS A 153 -39.84 0.45 4.49
N GLY A 154 -38.91 -0.39 4.96
CA GLY A 154 -38.62 -1.71 4.39
C GLY A 154 -39.79 -2.71 4.42
N PHE A 155 -40.89 -2.35 5.08
CA PHE A 155 -42.17 -3.07 5.06
C PHE A 155 -43.11 -2.69 3.89
N THR A 156 -42.70 -1.81 2.98
CA THR A 156 -43.50 -1.39 1.81
C THR A 156 -42.99 -1.97 0.49
N ARG A 157 -43.92 -2.31 -0.41
CA ARG A 157 -43.70 -3.05 -1.67
C ARG A 157 -42.66 -2.41 -2.62
N THR A 158 -42.36 -1.12 -2.45
CA THR A 158 -41.46 -0.32 -3.31
C THR A 158 -40.06 -0.13 -2.71
N PHE A 159 -39.81 -0.52 -1.44
CA PHE A 159 -38.55 -0.19 -0.72
C PHE A 159 -37.95 -1.34 0.11
N GLY A 160 -38.38 -2.60 -0.12
CA GLY A 160 -37.86 -3.77 0.58
C GLY A 160 -36.33 -3.96 0.48
N ALA A 161 -35.69 -3.37 -0.53
CA ALA A 161 -34.24 -3.38 -0.72
C ALA A 161 -33.43 -2.91 0.50
N TYR A 162 -33.94 -1.98 1.33
CA TYR A 162 -33.17 -1.46 2.47
C TYR A 162 -32.91 -2.48 3.59
N HIS A 163 -33.69 -3.55 3.70
CA HIS A 163 -33.42 -4.67 4.61
C HIS A 163 -32.47 -5.71 3.99
N ASN A 164 -32.18 -5.60 2.68
CA ASN A 164 -31.47 -6.62 1.91
C ASN A 164 -30.03 -6.21 1.51
N PHE A 165 -29.57 -4.99 1.85
CA PHE A 165 -28.20 -4.53 1.51
C PHE A 165 -27.14 -5.45 2.13
N TYR A 166 -27.31 -5.74 3.42
CA TYR A 166 -26.34 -6.42 4.25
C TYR A 166 -27.09 -7.46 5.09
N LYS A 167 -27.48 -8.55 4.43
CA LYS A 167 -28.19 -9.67 5.06
C LYS A 167 -27.29 -10.35 6.10
N CYS A 168 -27.88 -10.69 7.25
CA CYS A 168 -27.23 -11.55 8.23
C CYS A 168 -27.59 -13.01 7.96
N GLN A 169 -26.80 -13.96 8.49
CA GLN A 169 -27.13 -15.39 8.43
C GLN A 169 -28.38 -15.74 9.26
N GLU A 170 -28.68 -14.93 10.28
CA GLU A 170 -29.86 -15.10 11.13
C GLU A 170 -31.12 -14.56 10.46
N GLU A 171 -32.16 -15.40 10.44
CA GLU A 171 -33.44 -15.06 9.85
C GLU A 171 -34.07 -13.83 10.52
N ASN A 172 -34.62 -12.92 9.71
CA ASN A 172 -35.23 -11.65 10.15
C ASN A 172 -34.26 -10.63 10.79
N VAL A 173 -32.95 -10.86 10.80
CA VAL A 173 -31.92 -9.90 11.25
C VAL A 173 -31.22 -9.24 10.06
N TYR A 174 -31.03 -7.93 10.11
CA TYR A 174 -30.39 -7.17 9.03
C TYR A 174 -29.58 -5.98 9.56
N ARG A 175 -28.60 -5.54 8.77
CA ARG A 175 -27.89 -4.26 8.94
C ARG A 175 -28.53 -3.22 8.01
N SER A 176 -28.68 -2.00 8.50
CA SER A 176 -29.02 -0.85 7.65
C SER A 176 -27.90 -0.52 6.66
N ALA A 177 -28.17 0.38 5.72
CA ALA A 177 -27.16 1.02 4.90
C ALA A 177 -27.24 2.54 5.06
N CYS A 178 -26.09 3.20 5.17
CA CYS A 178 -25.94 4.64 5.47
C CYS A 178 -24.83 5.21 4.59
N TRP A 179 -24.91 6.50 4.21
CA TRP A 179 -23.84 7.10 3.42
C TRP A 179 -22.56 7.18 4.26
N GLY A 180 -21.44 6.77 3.69
CA GLY A 180 -20.17 6.67 4.41
C GLY A 180 -18.97 6.32 3.53
N PHE A 181 -17.81 6.22 4.18
CA PHE A 181 -16.57 5.71 3.60
C PHE A 181 -16.25 4.33 4.15
N MET A 182 -15.72 3.48 3.26
CA MET A 182 -15.08 2.23 3.62
C MET A 182 -13.75 2.11 2.88
N THR A 183 -12.79 1.43 3.50
CA THR A 183 -11.48 1.14 2.92
C THR A 183 -11.39 -0.37 2.68
N VAL A 184 -11.00 -0.77 1.48
CA VAL A 184 -10.67 -2.17 1.21
C VAL A 184 -9.52 -2.56 2.14
N MET A 185 -9.69 -3.65 2.89
CA MET A 185 -8.70 -4.28 3.77
C MET A 185 -8.14 -5.55 3.15
N GLU A 186 -9.02 -6.35 2.54
CA GLU A 186 -8.69 -7.60 1.84
C GLU A 186 -9.54 -7.74 0.58
N SER A 187 -9.08 -8.56 -0.36
CA SER A 187 -9.68 -8.77 -1.67
C SER A 187 -9.12 -10.04 -2.32
N THR A 188 -10.01 -10.94 -2.71
CA THR A 188 -9.71 -12.04 -3.63
C THR A 188 -10.19 -11.73 -5.05
N HIS A 189 -10.76 -10.54 -5.29
CA HIS A 189 -11.25 -10.10 -6.60
C HIS A 189 -10.17 -9.35 -7.42
N PRO A 190 -9.87 -9.76 -8.66
CA PRO A 190 -8.67 -9.32 -9.40
C PRO A 190 -8.62 -7.83 -9.77
N LYS A 191 -9.74 -7.09 -9.64
CA LYS A 191 -9.80 -5.65 -9.94
C LYS A 191 -10.14 -4.77 -8.74
N ALA A 192 -10.56 -5.33 -7.61
CA ALA A 192 -10.80 -4.56 -6.39
C ALA A 192 -9.52 -4.57 -5.56
N THR A 193 -8.89 -3.42 -5.37
CA THR A 193 -7.47 -3.36 -5.01
C THR A 193 -7.23 -3.47 -3.50
N MET A 194 -6.38 -4.42 -3.13
CA MET A 194 -5.83 -4.62 -1.78
C MET A 194 -5.09 -3.37 -1.25
N PRO A 195 -5.16 -3.06 0.06
CA PRO A 195 -3.99 -2.53 0.77
C PRO A 195 -2.96 -3.65 0.92
N MET A 196 -1.68 -3.33 1.01
CA MET A 196 -0.69 -4.37 1.34
C MET A 196 -0.86 -4.78 2.81
N GLN A 197 -1.66 -5.82 3.06
CA GLN A 197 -1.50 -6.65 4.24
C GLN A 197 -0.20 -7.45 4.13
N LEU A 198 0.53 -7.48 5.24
CA LEU A 198 1.75 -8.26 5.42
C LEU A 198 1.51 -9.76 5.16
N GLU A 199 0.34 -10.25 5.55
CA GLU A 199 -0.06 -11.67 5.49
C GLU A 199 -0.25 -12.20 4.06
N ALA A 200 -0.76 -11.41 3.12
CA ALA A 200 -0.89 -11.84 1.72
C ALA A 200 0.48 -12.05 1.04
N VAL A 201 1.54 -11.42 1.57
CA VAL A 201 2.93 -11.67 1.19
C VAL A 201 3.43 -12.98 1.81
N LEU A 202 3.00 -13.33 3.04
CA LEU A 202 3.28 -14.60 3.70
C LEU A 202 2.56 -15.79 3.02
N ALA A 203 1.28 -15.65 2.66
CA ALA A 203 0.53 -16.69 1.95
C ALA A 203 1.05 -16.96 0.52
N LYS A 204 1.58 -15.92 -0.16
CA LYS A 204 2.31 -16.11 -1.44
C LYS A 204 3.67 -16.79 -1.26
N ARG A 205 4.33 -16.67 -0.10
CA ARG A 205 5.58 -17.38 0.23
C ARG A 205 5.37 -18.90 0.33
N GLU A 206 4.37 -19.37 1.08
CA GLU A 206 4.07 -20.82 1.21
C GLU A 206 3.77 -21.53 -0.12
N LYS A 207 3.22 -20.81 -1.12
CA LYS A 207 2.91 -21.40 -2.44
C LYS A 207 4.11 -21.39 -3.40
N ALA A 208 5.07 -20.48 -3.20
CA ALA A 208 6.33 -20.45 -3.94
C ALA A 208 7.34 -21.51 -3.44
N GLU A 209 7.11 -22.06 -2.24
CA GLU A 209 7.96 -23.02 -1.53
C GLU A 209 8.10 -24.43 -2.19
N LYS A 210 7.83 -24.49 -3.50
CA LYS A 210 7.81 -25.71 -4.30
C LYS A 210 8.56 -25.57 -5.65
N GLU A 211 9.41 -24.53 -5.88
CA GLU A 211 10.21 -24.27 -7.15
C GLU A 211 11.72 -23.72 -7.06
N HIS A 212 12.79 -24.56 -6.98
CA HIS A 212 14.22 -24.47 -6.46
C HIS A 212 15.16 -23.62 -7.26
N LYS A 213 15.11 -22.34 -6.95
CA LYS A 213 15.89 -21.38 -7.68
C LYS A 213 17.35 -21.42 -7.23
N PRO A 214 18.28 -21.06 -8.14
CA PRO A 214 19.69 -20.90 -7.81
C PRO A 214 19.89 -19.89 -6.67
N ALA A 215 21.13 -19.85 -6.14
CA ALA A 215 21.58 -18.97 -5.07
C ALA A 215 21.05 -17.53 -5.22
N ARG A 216 20.52 -16.97 -4.12
CA ARG A 216 20.02 -15.59 -4.06
C ARG A 216 21.17 -14.61 -3.79
N PRO A 217 21.08 -13.35 -4.27
CA PRO A 217 22.04 -12.31 -3.92
C PRO A 217 21.96 -11.93 -2.42
N PRO A 218 23.04 -11.40 -1.82
CA PRO A 218 23.00 -10.77 -0.50
C PRO A 218 21.89 -9.71 -0.39
N ASN A 219 21.19 -9.70 0.74
CA ASN A 219 20.13 -8.72 0.99
C ASN A 219 20.73 -7.38 1.47
N VAL A 220 21.11 -6.52 0.54
CA VAL A 220 21.68 -5.20 0.83
C VAL A 220 21.07 -4.11 -0.05
N LEU A 221 20.97 -2.89 0.49
CA LEU A 221 20.82 -1.67 -0.32
C LEU A 221 22.21 -1.06 -0.52
N VAL A 222 22.59 -0.84 -1.77
CA VAL A 222 23.93 -0.35 -2.12
C VAL A 222 23.89 0.58 -3.32
N ASP A 223 24.61 1.70 -3.21
CA ASP A 223 24.89 2.63 -4.31
C ASP A 223 26.26 3.30 -4.10
N GLY A 224 26.79 3.93 -5.14
CA GLY A 224 28.08 4.59 -5.18
C GLY A 224 28.04 5.88 -5.98
N VAL A 225 28.63 6.95 -5.43
CA VAL A 225 28.73 8.24 -6.12
C VAL A 225 30.20 8.65 -6.25
N TYR A 226 30.54 9.05 -7.48
CA TYR A 226 31.79 9.71 -7.81
C TYR A 226 31.51 11.17 -8.18
N VAL A 227 32.11 12.09 -7.43
CA VAL A 227 32.10 13.53 -7.74
C VAL A 227 33.47 13.90 -8.28
N ARG A 228 33.49 14.50 -9.47
CA ARG A 228 34.73 15.02 -10.08
C ARG A 228 35.25 16.22 -9.29
N GLY A 229 36.58 16.39 -9.26
CA GLY A 229 37.20 17.65 -8.84
C GLY A 229 37.07 18.72 -9.93
N SER A 230 37.81 19.83 -9.79
CA SER A 230 37.80 20.99 -10.69
C SER A 230 38.49 20.75 -12.06
N ALA A 231 38.10 19.69 -12.78
CA ALA A 231 38.66 19.28 -14.08
C ALA A 231 37.69 19.52 -15.25
N ASP A 232 38.24 19.60 -16.47
CA ASP A 232 37.53 19.97 -17.71
C ASP A 232 36.23 19.14 -17.94
N PRO A 233 35.06 19.78 -18.13
CA PRO A 233 33.79 19.09 -18.38
C PRO A 233 33.80 18.18 -19.62
N LYS A 234 34.75 18.34 -20.56
CA LYS A 234 34.87 17.51 -21.77
C LYS A 234 35.49 16.12 -21.52
N GLN A 235 36.07 15.84 -20.35
CA GLN A 235 36.63 14.52 -20.06
C GLN A 235 35.53 13.46 -19.85
N LYS A 236 35.78 12.22 -20.30
CA LYS A 236 34.87 11.08 -20.10
C LYS A 236 34.75 10.73 -18.60
N PRO A 237 33.58 10.23 -18.14
CA PRO A 237 33.45 9.72 -16.78
C PRO A 237 34.31 8.47 -16.60
N VAL A 238 35.20 8.51 -15.61
CA VAL A 238 36.12 7.43 -15.24
C VAL A 238 35.45 6.50 -14.24
N LEU A 239 35.59 5.18 -14.39
CA LEU A 239 35.09 4.22 -13.40
C LEU A 239 35.97 4.24 -12.13
N ARG A 240 35.37 4.47 -10.96
CA ARG A 240 36.08 4.60 -9.66
C ARG A 240 35.57 3.68 -8.54
N HIS A 241 34.51 2.92 -8.80
CA HIS A 241 33.97 1.97 -7.84
C HIS A 241 33.41 0.75 -8.58
N VAL A 242 33.31 -0.37 -7.84
CA VAL A 242 32.74 -1.62 -8.32
C VAL A 242 31.62 -2.01 -7.37
N ILE A 243 30.42 -2.27 -7.90
CA ILE A 243 29.28 -2.76 -7.12
C ILE A 243 28.73 -3.98 -7.84
N VAL A 244 29.00 -5.15 -7.29
CA VAL A 244 28.46 -6.43 -7.76
C VAL A 244 27.54 -6.97 -6.67
N LYS A 245 26.24 -6.80 -6.87
CA LYS A 245 25.20 -7.33 -5.96
C LYS A 245 25.13 -8.86 -5.96
N ASP A 246 25.66 -9.55 -6.97
CA ASP A 246 25.65 -11.01 -7.07
C ASP A 246 26.92 -11.51 -7.77
N LEU A 247 27.93 -11.87 -6.97
CA LEU A 247 29.20 -12.37 -7.51
C LEU A 247 29.07 -13.80 -8.08
N ASN A 248 28.09 -14.60 -7.63
CA ASN A 248 27.81 -15.92 -8.22
C ASN A 248 27.34 -15.79 -9.67
N LYS A 249 26.46 -14.82 -9.95
CA LYS A 249 25.94 -14.55 -11.29
C LYS A 249 27.05 -14.06 -12.23
N VAL A 250 27.94 -13.19 -11.75
CA VAL A 250 29.12 -12.74 -12.52
C VAL A 250 30.08 -13.90 -12.79
N ALA A 251 30.37 -14.73 -11.79
CA ALA A 251 31.19 -15.93 -11.94
C ALA A 251 30.63 -16.87 -13.02
N ALA A 252 29.34 -17.18 -12.97
CA ALA A 252 28.66 -18.02 -13.94
C ALA A 252 28.69 -17.42 -15.37
N GLN A 253 28.50 -16.10 -15.51
CA GLN A 253 28.55 -15.41 -16.80
C GLN A 253 29.96 -15.41 -17.41
N LEU A 254 31.00 -15.24 -16.58
CA LEU A 254 32.41 -15.26 -16.98
C LEU A 254 33.01 -16.69 -17.01
N LYS A 255 32.22 -17.72 -16.69
CA LYS A 255 32.62 -19.14 -16.63
C LYS A 255 33.70 -19.46 -15.59
N TYR A 256 33.81 -18.67 -14.53
CA TYR A 256 34.58 -19.03 -13.35
C TYR A 256 33.73 -19.91 -12.43
N GLU A 257 34.27 -21.06 -12.03
CA GLU A 257 33.66 -21.88 -10.98
C GLU A 257 34.31 -21.51 -9.63
N VAL A 258 33.48 -21.05 -8.70
CA VAL A 258 33.86 -20.71 -7.33
C VAL A 258 33.87 -21.96 -6.44
N PRO A 259 34.58 -21.97 -5.30
CA PRO A 259 34.55 -23.09 -4.37
C PRO A 259 33.13 -23.43 -3.91
N THR A 260 32.91 -24.68 -3.51
CA THR A 260 31.60 -25.20 -3.07
C THR A 260 31.64 -25.84 -1.68
N THR A 261 32.76 -25.68 -0.98
CA THR A 261 33.10 -26.26 0.32
C THR A 261 33.36 -25.14 1.35
N GLY A 262 33.36 -25.48 2.64
CA GLY A 262 33.65 -24.53 3.72
C GLY A 262 32.71 -23.32 3.70
N LEU A 263 33.27 -22.10 3.71
CA LEU A 263 32.49 -20.86 3.65
C LEU A 263 31.58 -20.74 2.41
N PHE A 264 31.88 -21.46 1.32
CA PHE A 264 31.13 -21.41 0.06
C PHE A 264 30.14 -22.58 -0.13
N GLU A 265 29.90 -23.38 0.91
CA GLU A 265 28.91 -24.47 0.85
C GLU A 265 27.53 -23.94 0.45
N ARG A 266 26.80 -24.72 -0.38
CA ARG A 266 25.49 -24.38 -0.94
C ARG A 266 25.43 -23.12 -1.82
N LYS A 267 26.58 -22.59 -2.27
CA LYS A 267 26.70 -21.34 -3.05
C LYS A 267 26.04 -20.16 -2.31
N PRO A 268 26.70 -19.61 -1.28
CA PRO A 268 26.11 -18.55 -0.47
C PRO A 268 25.87 -17.27 -1.27
N PRO A 269 25.03 -16.34 -0.76
CA PRO A 269 25.04 -14.97 -1.23
C PRO A 269 26.46 -14.40 -1.16
N MET A 270 26.93 -13.85 -2.28
CA MET A 270 28.22 -13.17 -2.39
C MET A 270 28.06 -11.79 -3.01
N GLY A 271 28.59 -10.76 -2.34
CA GLY A 271 28.55 -9.38 -2.79
C GLY A 271 29.94 -8.76 -2.79
N LEU A 272 30.24 -7.92 -3.77
CA LEU A 272 31.54 -7.26 -3.89
C LEU A 272 31.36 -5.75 -4.10
N TYR A 273 32.02 -4.98 -3.24
CA TYR A 273 31.93 -3.52 -3.20
C TYR A 273 33.34 -2.93 -3.10
N CYS A 274 33.76 -2.12 -4.07
CA CYS A 274 35.12 -1.56 -4.11
C CYS A 274 35.10 -0.06 -4.39
N VAL A 275 36.07 0.66 -3.82
CA VAL A 275 36.42 2.05 -4.18
C VAL A 275 37.90 2.09 -4.56
N PHE A 276 38.20 2.67 -5.72
CA PHE A 276 39.54 2.84 -6.27
C PHE A 276 39.85 4.32 -6.44
N ASP A 277 40.93 4.78 -5.80
CA ASP A 277 41.33 6.18 -5.72
C ASP A 277 42.64 6.42 -6.48
N GLY A 278 42.74 7.51 -7.22
CA GLY A 278 43.85 7.76 -8.15
C GLY A 278 44.90 8.63 -7.48
N LEU A 279 46.13 8.15 -7.43
CA LEU A 279 47.23 8.80 -6.72
C LEU A 279 48.25 9.38 -7.72
N SER A 280 48.74 10.58 -7.42
CA SER A 280 49.86 11.18 -8.15
C SER A 280 51.15 10.42 -7.92
N ARG A 281 52.02 10.35 -8.93
CA ARG A 281 53.39 9.89 -8.76
C ARG A 281 54.18 10.85 -7.87
N ALA A 282 55.10 10.34 -7.06
CA ALA A 282 56.07 11.20 -6.37
C ALA A 282 56.81 12.09 -7.38
N GLY A 283 56.82 13.41 -7.13
CA GLY A 283 57.47 14.40 -7.99
C GLY A 283 56.67 14.90 -9.21
N VAL A 284 55.46 14.39 -9.49
CA VAL A 284 54.60 14.91 -10.57
C VAL A 284 53.22 15.24 -9.99
N GLY A 285 52.91 16.53 -9.87
CA GLY A 285 51.79 17.05 -9.06
C GLY A 285 50.37 16.82 -9.60
N VAL A 286 50.14 15.86 -10.49
CA VAL A 286 48.82 15.58 -11.08
C VAL A 286 48.48 14.10 -10.89
N ALA A 287 47.34 13.83 -10.25
CA ALA A 287 46.83 12.47 -10.06
C ALA A 287 46.21 11.97 -11.36
N GLY A 288 46.72 10.87 -11.88
CA GLY A 288 46.13 10.23 -13.06
C GLY A 288 44.92 9.35 -12.69
N PRO A 289 43.96 9.16 -13.62
CA PRO A 289 42.80 8.30 -13.42
C PRO A 289 43.02 6.83 -13.83
N ALA A 290 44.10 6.51 -14.53
CA ALA A 290 44.18 5.32 -15.38
C ALA A 290 44.36 4.03 -14.57
N SER A 291 45.25 4.00 -13.57
CA SER A 291 45.37 2.83 -12.67
C SER A 291 44.06 2.53 -11.94
N ALA A 292 43.36 3.55 -11.45
CA ALA A 292 42.10 3.35 -10.72
C ALA A 292 40.98 2.81 -11.63
N GLU A 293 40.93 3.26 -12.89
CA GLU A 293 39.99 2.74 -13.89
C GLU A 293 40.33 1.30 -14.29
N PHE A 294 41.60 1.00 -14.54
CA PHE A 294 42.07 -0.36 -14.81
C PHE A 294 41.73 -1.30 -13.65
N CYS A 295 41.97 -0.87 -12.40
CA CYS A 295 41.63 -1.65 -11.22
C CYS A 295 40.12 -1.90 -11.12
N ALA A 296 39.29 -0.86 -11.30
CA ALA A 296 37.84 -1.01 -11.24
C ALA A 296 37.29 -1.95 -12.33
N LEU A 297 37.85 -1.90 -13.54
CA LEU A 297 37.44 -2.76 -14.65
C LEU A 297 37.86 -4.24 -14.44
N ASN A 298 39.04 -4.51 -13.87
CA ASN A 298 39.61 -5.87 -13.85
C ASN A 298 39.56 -6.58 -12.49
N PHE A 299 39.37 -5.87 -11.36
CA PHE A 299 39.49 -6.48 -10.02
C PHE A 299 38.53 -7.67 -9.79
N HIS A 300 37.30 -7.59 -10.29
CA HIS A 300 36.33 -8.68 -10.15
C HIS A 300 36.77 -9.97 -10.89
N ILE A 301 37.56 -9.84 -11.96
CA ILE A 301 38.13 -10.97 -12.71
C ILE A 301 39.31 -11.57 -11.92
N ALA A 302 40.23 -10.73 -11.44
CA ALA A 302 41.36 -11.15 -10.61
C ALA A 302 40.91 -11.86 -9.32
N LEU A 303 39.83 -11.37 -8.69
CA LEU A 303 39.21 -11.99 -7.52
C LEU A 303 38.59 -13.35 -7.84
N LEU A 304 37.80 -13.46 -8.91
CA LEU A 304 37.19 -14.74 -9.30
C LEU A 304 38.26 -15.78 -9.68
N ASN A 305 39.35 -15.36 -10.30
CA ASN A 305 40.48 -16.23 -10.60
C ASN A 305 41.13 -16.76 -9.30
N SER A 306 41.49 -15.87 -8.37
CA SER A 306 42.09 -16.23 -7.08
C SER A 306 41.17 -17.10 -6.21
N LEU A 307 39.86 -16.84 -6.19
CA LEU A 307 38.89 -17.69 -5.51
C LEU A 307 38.76 -19.07 -6.17
N SER A 308 38.89 -19.16 -7.50
CA SER A 308 38.81 -20.44 -8.22
C SER A 308 39.97 -21.39 -7.95
N GLU A 309 41.11 -20.90 -7.46
CA GLU A 309 42.24 -21.73 -7.02
C GLU A 309 41.98 -22.44 -5.68
N LEU A 310 41.09 -21.90 -4.82
CA LEU A 310 40.80 -22.44 -3.48
C LEU A 310 40.03 -23.78 -3.48
N ARG A 311 39.70 -24.34 -4.65
CA ARG A 311 38.89 -25.57 -4.82
C ARG A 311 39.49 -26.83 -4.22
N ALA A 312 40.81 -26.87 -3.99
CA ALA A 312 41.51 -28.08 -3.55
C ALA A 312 41.31 -28.43 -2.05
N GLY A 313 40.57 -27.64 -1.28
CA GLY A 313 40.34 -27.89 0.15
C GLY A 313 39.01 -27.33 0.68
N THR A 314 38.91 -27.22 2.00
CA THR A 314 37.83 -26.54 2.71
C THR A 314 38.26 -25.10 3.03
N PRO A 315 37.86 -24.09 2.22
CA PRO A 315 38.34 -22.73 2.39
C PRO A 315 37.85 -22.13 3.72
N SER A 316 38.82 -21.81 4.58
CA SER A 316 38.66 -21.07 5.83
C SER A 316 38.70 -19.56 5.58
N ALA A 317 38.30 -18.76 6.57
CA ALA A 317 38.38 -17.30 6.48
C ALA A 317 39.80 -16.80 6.12
N ALA A 318 40.85 -17.41 6.68
CA ALA A 318 42.24 -17.09 6.34
C ALA A 318 42.56 -17.36 4.85
N SER A 319 42.05 -18.45 4.26
CA SER A 319 42.27 -18.72 2.83
C SER A 319 41.58 -17.70 1.92
N VAL A 320 40.41 -17.19 2.31
CA VAL A 320 39.70 -16.12 1.60
C VAL A 320 40.43 -14.79 1.75
N GLN A 321 40.96 -14.45 2.94
CA GLN A 321 41.82 -13.28 3.13
C GLN A 321 43.03 -13.31 2.18
N THR A 322 43.74 -14.44 2.11
CA THR A 322 44.87 -14.63 1.19
C THR A 322 44.46 -14.49 -0.27
N ALA A 323 43.29 -15.00 -0.67
CA ALA A 323 42.80 -14.84 -2.04
C ALA A 323 42.46 -13.37 -2.37
N VAL A 324 41.83 -12.62 -1.46
CA VAL A 324 41.58 -11.18 -1.65
C VAL A 324 42.89 -10.40 -1.74
N ALA A 325 43.89 -10.73 -0.91
CA ALA A 325 45.20 -10.11 -0.96
C ALA A 325 45.92 -10.37 -2.28
N LYS A 326 46.04 -11.66 -2.67
CA LYS A 326 46.63 -12.10 -3.94
C LYS A 326 45.94 -11.44 -5.15
N SER A 327 44.64 -11.17 -5.07
CA SER A 327 43.89 -10.51 -6.15
C SER A 327 44.36 -9.09 -6.42
N LEU A 328 44.73 -8.33 -5.38
CA LEU A 328 45.28 -6.99 -5.51
C LEU A 328 46.73 -7.02 -6.01
N GLU A 329 47.55 -7.95 -5.51
CA GLU A 329 48.94 -8.14 -5.97
C GLU A 329 49.01 -8.62 -7.44
N THR A 330 48.10 -9.50 -7.86
CA THR A 330 47.99 -9.96 -9.26
C THR A 330 47.57 -8.81 -10.18
N LEU A 331 46.63 -7.97 -9.73
CA LEU A 331 46.13 -6.83 -10.49
C LEU A 331 47.20 -5.74 -10.70
N ASP A 332 48.06 -5.52 -9.70
CA ASP A 332 49.24 -4.64 -9.78
C ASP A 332 50.25 -5.17 -10.83
N GLN A 333 50.53 -6.48 -10.82
CA GLN A 333 51.37 -7.11 -11.84
C GLN A 333 50.76 -7.04 -13.25
N GLU A 334 49.44 -7.29 -13.39
CA GLU A 334 48.77 -7.19 -14.69
C GLU A 334 48.79 -5.76 -15.25
N LEU A 335 48.63 -4.73 -14.40
CA LEU A 335 48.73 -3.33 -14.78
C LEU A 335 50.13 -3.01 -15.35
N LEU A 336 51.18 -3.36 -14.60
CA LEU A 336 52.58 -3.12 -14.98
C LEU A 336 52.99 -3.84 -16.27
N ILE A 337 52.44 -5.03 -16.53
CA ILE A 337 52.74 -5.83 -17.73
C ILE A 337 51.94 -5.37 -18.95
N ARG A 338 50.64 -5.07 -18.80
CA ARG A 338 49.74 -4.77 -19.93
C ARG A 338 49.73 -3.30 -20.32
N ASN A 339 50.02 -2.40 -19.38
CA ASN A 339 49.91 -0.96 -19.56
C ASN A 339 51.11 -0.21 -18.94
N PRO A 340 52.36 -0.49 -19.38
CA PRO A 340 53.56 0.16 -18.87
C PRO A 340 53.62 1.68 -19.11
N GLU A 341 52.75 2.22 -19.96
CA GLU A 341 52.54 3.65 -20.16
C GLU A 341 51.78 4.35 -19.02
N ILE A 342 51.10 3.59 -18.16
CA ILE A 342 50.38 4.13 -16.99
C ILE A 342 51.39 4.40 -15.88
N ALA A 343 51.59 5.69 -15.56
CA ALA A 343 52.56 6.17 -14.58
C ALA A 343 51.93 6.81 -13.33
N ASP A 344 50.61 6.66 -13.15
CA ASP A 344 49.88 7.02 -11.93
C ASP A 344 49.81 5.84 -10.94
N GLY A 345 49.22 6.04 -9.76
CA GLY A 345 49.06 4.99 -8.75
C GLY A 345 47.61 4.81 -8.30
N CYS A 346 47.34 3.75 -7.55
CA CYS A 346 45.99 3.43 -7.06
C CYS A 346 45.97 3.15 -5.55
N GLY A 347 45.00 3.74 -4.85
CA GLY A 347 44.57 3.32 -3.52
C GLY A 347 43.27 2.52 -3.62
N ALA A 348 43.05 1.55 -2.73
CA ALA A 348 41.89 0.66 -2.78
C ALA A 348 41.24 0.50 -1.40
N ALA A 349 39.91 0.47 -1.37
CA ALA A 349 39.13 -0.12 -0.29
C ALA A 349 38.16 -1.13 -0.91
N VAL A 350 38.34 -2.41 -0.59
CA VAL A 350 37.59 -3.53 -1.16
C VAL A 350 36.85 -4.24 -0.04
N ALA A 351 35.56 -4.47 -0.18
CA ALA A 351 34.74 -5.27 0.72
C ALA A 351 34.09 -6.43 -0.05
N LEU A 352 34.45 -7.66 0.32
CA LEU A 352 33.84 -8.90 -0.16
C LEU A 352 32.97 -9.48 0.97
N LEU A 353 31.67 -9.58 0.72
CA LEU A 353 30.69 -10.22 1.61
C LEU A 353 30.46 -11.66 1.15
N VAL A 354 30.64 -12.63 2.06
CA VAL A 354 30.35 -14.06 1.83
C VAL A 354 29.59 -14.59 3.05
N ARG A 355 28.28 -14.85 2.91
CA ARG A 355 27.37 -15.04 4.07
C ARG A 355 27.53 -13.87 5.06
N ASP A 356 27.77 -14.17 6.32
CA ASP A 356 27.92 -13.25 7.44
C ASP A 356 29.38 -12.79 7.62
N HIS A 357 30.31 -13.22 6.75
CA HIS A 357 31.70 -12.81 6.80
C HIS A 357 31.96 -11.66 5.83
N LEU A 358 32.42 -10.54 6.38
CA LEU A 358 32.85 -9.37 5.64
C LEU A 358 34.39 -9.32 5.61
N PHE A 359 34.97 -9.53 4.43
CA PHE A 359 36.41 -9.42 4.17
C PHE A 359 36.70 -8.04 3.61
N VAL A 360 37.45 -7.20 4.33
CA VAL A 360 37.76 -5.83 3.90
C VAL A 360 39.27 -5.65 3.76
N ALA A 361 39.71 -5.28 2.55
CA ALA A 361 41.10 -5.09 2.18
C ALA A 361 41.39 -3.62 1.84
N PHE A 362 42.55 -3.14 2.27
CA PHE A 362 42.95 -1.73 2.15
C PHE A 362 44.33 -1.56 1.51
N MET A 363 44.43 -0.56 0.63
CA MET A 363 45.68 -0.07 0.06
C MET A 363 45.70 1.46 0.04
N GLY A 364 46.84 2.04 0.40
CA GLY A 364 47.02 3.49 0.42
C GLY A 364 46.22 4.18 1.54
N ARG A 365 45.43 5.20 1.16
CA ARG A 365 44.73 6.10 2.11
C ARG A 365 43.20 6.00 2.03
N CYS A 366 42.65 5.07 1.27
CA CYS A 366 41.21 4.80 1.27
C CYS A 366 40.74 4.33 2.65
N THR A 367 39.45 4.48 2.95
CA THR A 367 38.91 4.14 4.27
C THR A 367 37.65 3.28 4.16
N ALA A 368 37.41 2.46 5.17
CA ALA A 368 36.09 1.91 5.45
C ALA A 368 35.70 2.16 6.90
N VAL A 369 34.41 2.43 7.10
CA VAL A 369 33.78 2.62 8.40
C VAL A 369 32.56 1.71 8.45
N LEU A 370 32.57 0.77 9.41
CA LEU A 370 31.42 -0.06 9.74
C LEU A 370 30.66 0.63 10.89
N CYS A 371 29.35 0.70 10.79
CA CYS A 371 28.51 1.05 11.93
C CYS A 371 28.29 -0.19 12.79
N GLU A 372 28.54 -0.07 14.10
CA GLU A 372 28.17 -1.07 15.09
C GLU A 372 27.19 -0.43 16.10
N VAL A 373 26.14 -1.15 16.48
CA VAL A 373 25.19 -0.76 17.53
C VAL A 373 25.55 -1.51 18.80
N THR A 374 26.07 -0.80 19.79
CA THR A 374 26.40 -1.34 21.12
C THR A 374 25.15 -1.83 21.87
N ASP A 375 25.33 -2.62 22.92
CA ASP A 375 24.23 -3.20 23.72
C ASP A 375 23.34 -2.11 24.37
N ASP A 376 23.90 -0.93 24.64
CA ASP A 376 23.21 0.29 25.08
C ASP A 376 22.32 0.94 23.98
N GLY A 377 22.25 0.36 22.77
CA GLY A 377 21.58 0.93 21.60
C GLY A 377 22.34 2.09 20.93
N LYS A 378 23.53 2.46 21.39
CA LYS A 378 24.34 3.55 20.82
C LYS A 378 25.10 3.07 19.59
N ARG A 379 25.03 3.84 18.51
CA ARG A 379 25.79 3.65 17.27
C ARG A 379 27.23 4.13 17.43
N VAL A 380 28.18 3.34 16.95
CA VAL A 380 29.63 3.60 17.01
C VAL A 380 30.24 3.38 15.63
N ALA A 381 31.16 4.26 15.25
CA ALA A 381 31.87 4.21 13.98
C ALA A 381 33.16 3.38 14.11
N VAL A 382 33.12 2.11 13.73
CA VAL A 382 34.28 1.21 13.74
C VAL A 382 35.07 1.40 12.45
N ARG A 383 36.23 2.06 12.53
CA ARG A 383 37.15 2.17 11.40
C ARG A 383 37.85 0.83 11.17
N LEU A 384 37.74 0.30 9.96
CA LEU A 384 38.38 -0.95 9.57
C LEU A 384 39.77 -0.69 8.96
N GLY A 385 40.68 -1.67 9.14
CA GLY A 385 42.08 -1.61 8.75
C GLY A 385 42.98 -0.88 9.76
N LYS A 386 44.24 -1.29 9.87
CA LYS A 386 45.24 -0.53 10.63
C LYS A 386 45.53 0.76 9.86
N GLY A 387 45.12 1.90 10.43
CA GLY A 387 45.37 3.22 9.85
C GLY A 387 46.81 3.32 9.36
N ALA A 388 46.97 3.68 8.09
CA ALA A 388 48.14 3.37 7.28
C ALA A 388 49.45 3.37 8.07
N ARG A 389 50.21 2.26 8.01
CA ARG A 389 51.65 2.35 8.23
C ARG A 389 52.14 3.46 7.32
N ALA A 390 52.58 4.56 7.92
CA ALA A 390 53.43 5.48 7.21
C ALA A 390 54.66 4.66 6.81
N GLY A 391 54.71 4.24 5.54
CA GLY A 391 55.98 4.26 4.83
C GLY A 391 56.51 5.66 5.10
N GLY A 392 57.56 5.74 5.93
CA GLY A 392 57.96 6.99 6.54
C GLY A 392 58.21 8.03 5.45
N VAL A 393 58.05 9.31 5.79
CA VAL A 393 58.48 10.40 4.91
C VAL A 393 59.99 10.25 4.72
N GLY A 394 60.40 9.53 3.66
CA GLY A 394 61.76 8.99 3.47
C GLY A 394 61.88 7.54 2.95
N GLY A 395 60.81 6.74 2.90
CA GLY A 395 60.84 5.37 2.36
C GLY A 395 60.66 5.31 0.84
N ALA A 396 61.67 4.87 0.09
CA ALA A 396 61.71 4.94 -1.38
C ALA A 396 60.92 3.84 -2.14
N VAL A 397 60.13 3.01 -1.46
CA VAL A 397 59.39 1.88 -2.07
C VAL A 397 57.95 1.87 -1.58
N VAL A 398 57.01 1.83 -2.52
CA VAL A 398 55.57 1.59 -2.27
C VAL A 398 55.29 0.10 -2.46
N THR A 399 54.52 -0.51 -1.55
CA THR A 399 54.22 -1.95 -1.57
C THR A 399 52.79 -2.21 -2.02
N SER A 400 52.58 -3.23 -2.86
CA SER A 400 51.24 -3.66 -3.31
C SER A 400 50.54 -4.66 -2.38
N SER A 401 51.19 -5.15 -1.32
CA SER A 401 50.55 -6.02 -0.33
C SER A 401 49.52 -5.28 0.54
N PRO A 402 48.23 -5.68 0.53
CA PRO A 402 47.16 -5.02 1.27
C PRO A 402 47.06 -5.48 2.74
N ASP A 403 46.49 -4.64 3.61
CA ASP A 403 46.02 -5.07 4.93
C ASP A 403 44.59 -5.62 4.77
N VAL A 404 44.36 -6.88 5.16
CA VAL A 404 43.06 -7.56 5.01
C VAL A 404 42.51 -7.92 6.40
N GLN A 405 41.37 -7.35 6.73
CA GLN A 405 40.63 -7.63 7.96
C GLN A 405 39.38 -8.45 7.64
N THR A 406 39.02 -9.39 8.53
CA THR A 406 37.70 -10.03 8.50
C THR A 406 36.88 -9.58 9.69
N VAL A 407 35.61 -9.29 9.44
CA VAL A 407 34.59 -9.02 10.47
C VAL A 407 33.47 -10.05 10.31
N TYR A 408 32.90 -10.49 11.42
CA TYR A 408 31.69 -11.31 11.44
C TYR A 408 30.48 -10.39 11.70
N LEU A 409 29.47 -10.46 10.84
CA LEU A 409 28.27 -9.64 10.91
C LEU A 409 27.17 -10.42 11.64
N GLU A 410 27.03 -10.17 12.95
CA GLU A 410 26.06 -10.89 13.79
C GLU A 410 24.60 -10.72 13.32
N SER A 411 24.18 -9.49 13.08
CA SER A 411 22.88 -9.14 12.51
C SER A 411 22.97 -7.75 11.87
N PRO A 412 22.04 -7.38 10.96
CA PRO A 412 21.92 -6.01 10.46
C PRO A 412 21.33 -5.01 11.48
N GLU A 413 20.87 -5.48 12.64
CA GLU A 413 20.55 -4.60 13.78
C GLU A 413 21.83 -4.19 14.51
N ARG A 414 22.75 -5.14 14.73
CA ARG A 414 24.10 -4.90 15.25
C ARG A 414 24.97 -4.12 14.26
N HIS A 415 24.91 -4.49 12.98
CA HIS A 415 25.78 -3.98 11.93
C HIS A 415 24.93 -3.43 10.76
N PRO A 416 24.32 -2.23 10.89
CA PRO A 416 23.35 -1.75 9.90
C PRO A 416 23.95 -1.32 8.57
N PHE A 417 25.19 -0.83 8.53
CA PHE A 417 25.83 -0.41 7.28
C PHE A 417 27.35 -0.32 7.32
N LEU A 418 27.94 -0.41 6.13
CA LEU A 418 29.35 -0.18 5.82
C LEU A 418 29.47 1.00 4.83
N VAL A 419 30.42 1.89 5.07
CA VAL A 419 30.80 2.98 4.15
C VAL A 419 32.23 2.75 3.66
N LEU A 420 32.44 2.72 2.35
CA LEU A 420 33.75 2.73 1.69
C LEU A 420 34.00 4.10 1.07
N SER A 421 35.21 4.63 1.18
CA SER A 421 35.47 6.02 0.80
C SER A 421 36.92 6.27 0.33
N SER A 422 37.09 7.15 -0.66
CA SER A 422 38.38 7.57 -1.20
C SER A 422 39.18 8.44 -0.21
N SER A 423 40.50 8.53 -0.40
CA SER A 423 41.40 9.25 0.51
C SER A 423 41.20 10.77 0.56
N ALA A 424 40.51 11.32 -0.45
CA ALA A 424 40.18 12.73 -0.58
C ALA A 424 39.10 13.23 0.41
N ILE A 425 38.52 12.37 1.26
CA ILE A 425 37.42 12.73 2.16
C ILE A 425 37.98 13.17 3.53
N PRO A 426 37.92 14.47 3.90
CA PRO A 426 38.46 14.97 5.17
C PRO A 426 37.51 14.75 6.37
N LEU A 427 36.36 14.12 6.15
CA LEU A 427 35.35 13.88 7.18
C LEU A 427 35.80 12.82 8.18
N LYS A 428 35.53 13.04 9.46
CA LYS A 428 35.82 12.05 10.52
C LYS A 428 34.83 10.90 10.49
N ALA A 429 35.21 9.74 11.04
CA ALA A 429 34.34 8.57 11.11
C ALA A 429 33.01 8.86 11.85
N ALA A 430 33.01 9.71 12.88
CA ALA A 430 31.80 10.16 13.58
C ALA A 430 30.91 11.09 12.73
N GLU A 431 31.49 11.90 11.84
CA GLU A 431 30.74 12.75 10.91
C GLU A 431 30.11 11.92 9.79
N LEU A 432 30.83 10.91 9.29
CA LEU A 432 30.29 9.92 8.36
C LEU A 432 29.16 9.09 8.99
N LEU A 433 29.27 8.74 10.28
CA LEU A 433 28.21 8.05 11.02
C LEU A 433 26.96 8.91 11.17
N ALA A 434 27.09 10.16 11.63
CA ALA A 434 25.98 11.09 11.78
C ALA A 434 25.28 11.37 10.43
N LEU A 435 26.04 11.47 9.34
CA LEU A 435 25.47 11.53 7.99
C LEU A 435 24.77 10.23 7.61
N ALA A 436 25.35 9.06 7.87
CA ALA A 436 24.77 7.78 7.45
C ALA A 436 23.50 7.41 8.24
N GLU A 437 23.38 7.86 9.50
CA GLU A 437 22.14 7.81 10.28
C GLU A 437 21.00 8.57 9.60
N ASP A 438 21.26 9.79 9.11
CA ASP A 438 20.27 10.58 8.38
C ASP A 438 19.82 9.87 7.08
N PHE A 439 20.65 9.04 6.45
CA PHE A 439 20.40 8.39 5.16
C PHE A 439 20.31 6.83 5.21
N SER A 440 19.88 6.25 6.32
CA SER A 440 19.90 4.80 6.59
C SER A 440 19.23 3.87 5.55
N VAL A 441 18.35 4.38 4.67
CA VAL A 441 17.74 3.62 3.56
C VAL A 441 17.93 4.30 2.19
N GLN A 442 18.81 5.30 2.10
CA GLN A 442 19.03 6.13 0.92
C GLN A 442 20.54 6.25 0.57
N PRO A 443 21.20 5.14 0.18
CA PRO A 443 22.65 5.10 -0.07
C PRO A 443 23.12 5.99 -1.24
N ARG A 444 22.30 6.23 -2.27
CA ARG A 444 22.63 7.13 -3.37
C ARG A 444 22.74 8.57 -2.86
N ALA A 445 21.70 9.04 -2.17
CA ALA A 445 21.69 10.40 -1.64
C ALA A 445 22.77 10.61 -0.56
N PHE A 446 23.07 9.60 0.28
CA PHE A 446 24.20 9.62 1.21
C PHE A 446 25.53 9.77 0.48
N CYS A 447 25.86 8.86 -0.44
CA CYS A 447 27.12 8.87 -1.16
C CYS A 447 27.31 10.18 -1.92
N GLY A 448 26.24 10.73 -2.49
CA GLY A 448 26.26 12.04 -3.15
C GLY A 448 26.49 13.21 -2.21
N GLU A 449 25.98 13.16 -0.98
CA GLU A 449 26.25 14.19 0.04
C GLU A 449 27.69 14.13 0.54
N VAL A 450 28.18 12.92 0.90
CA VAL A 450 29.57 12.70 1.33
C VAL A 450 30.57 13.12 0.25
N ALA A 451 30.37 12.67 -0.99
CA ALA A 451 31.26 13.00 -2.10
C ALA A 451 31.21 14.49 -2.49
N SER A 452 30.06 15.16 -2.37
CA SER A 452 29.94 16.62 -2.61
C SER A 452 30.69 17.41 -1.55
N ARG A 453 30.42 17.17 -0.25
CA ARG A 453 31.09 17.88 0.86
C ARG A 453 32.61 17.66 0.82
N ALA A 454 33.04 16.43 0.53
CA ALA A 454 34.44 16.10 0.42
C ALA A 454 35.12 16.81 -0.76
N SER A 455 34.50 16.81 -1.94
CA SER A 455 35.03 17.53 -3.11
C SER A 455 35.09 19.04 -2.88
N GLU A 456 34.09 19.62 -2.19
CA GLU A 456 34.10 21.04 -1.80
C GLU A 456 35.23 21.39 -0.82
N LEU A 457 35.47 20.54 0.19
CA LEU A 457 36.52 20.74 1.20
C LEU A 457 37.94 20.47 0.68
N ALA A 458 38.13 19.41 -0.11
CA ALA A 458 39.44 18.96 -0.58
C ALA A 458 39.82 19.44 -1.99
N LYS A 459 38.85 19.98 -2.75
CA LYS A 459 38.98 20.40 -4.17
C LYS A 459 39.43 19.30 -5.13
N SER A 460 39.31 18.05 -4.72
CA SER A 460 39.78 16.85 -5.40
C SER A 460 38.63 15.87 -5.69
N PRO A 461 38.77 15.00 -6.71
CA PRO A 461 37.78 13.94 -6.98
C PRO A 461 37.54 13.07 -5.75
N CYS A 462 36.27 12.77 -5.46
CA CYS A 462 35.85 11.98 -4.30
C CYS A 462 34.90 10.86 -4.71
N THR A 463 35.09 9.68 -4.13
CA THR A 463 34.22 8.50 -4.31
C THR A 463 33.75 7.98 -2.97
N ALA A 464 32.44 7.75 -2.83
CA ALA A 464 31.83 7.10 -1.68
C ALA A 464 30.90 5.97 -2.15
N VAL A 465 30.89 4.87 -1.41
CA VAL A 465 29.97 3.72 -1.58
C VAL A 465 29.41 3.38 -0.20
N GLN A 466 28.10 3.18 -0.10
CA GLN A 466 27.43 2.75 1.13
C GLN A 466 26.71 1.44 0.86
N VAL A 467 26.90 0.48 1.76
CA VAL A 467 26.26 -0.83 1.77
C VAL A 467 25.46 -0.93 3.06
N ASN A 468 24.13 -0.84 2.97
CA ASN A 468 23.23 -1.05 4.10
C ASN A 468 22.82 -2.52 4.13
N PHE A 469 23.13 -3.19 5.23
CA PHE A 469 22.79 -4.59 5.42
C PHE A 469 21.31 -4.67 5.82
N LEU A 470 20.52 -5.50 5.14
CA LEU A 470 19.12 -5.72 5.48
C LEU A 470 18.95 -7.09 6.15
N PRO A 471 18.00 -7.25 7.10
CA PRO A 471 17.65 -8.55 7.66
C PRO A 471 17.32 -9.55 6.56
N GLU A 472 17.70 -10.82 6.71
CA GLU A 472 17.38 -11.83 5.69
C GLU A 472 15.88 -11.81 5.38
N PRO A 473 15.48 -11.85 4.11
CA PRO A 473 14.07 -11.71 3.73
C PRO A 473 13.34 -13.05 3.96
N SER A 474 13.15 -13.41 5.23
CA SER A 474 12.65 -14.67 5.81
C SER A 474 12.44 -15.77 4.77
N LEU A 475 13.52 -16.51 4.55
CA LEU A 475 13.71 -17.45 3.46
C LEU A 475 13.11 -18.81 3.82
N GLN A 476 12.08 -19.23 3.10
CA GLN A 476 11.59 -20.61 3.11
C GLN A 476 11.44 -21.11 1.66
N ALA A 477 11.72 -22.39 1.43
CA ALA A 477 12.62 -22.86 0.37
C ALA A 477 11.95 -23.33 -0.95
N GLU A 478 12.65 -23.17 -2.07
CA GLU A 478 12.14 -23.46 -3.43
C GLU A 478 12.54 -24.95 -3.90
N GLY A 479 11.74 -25.72 -4.71
CA GLY A 479 11.92 -27.09 -5.40
C GLY A 479 11.73 -27.28 -6.98
N HIS A 480 12.71 -27.18 -7.94
CA HIS A 480 12.53 -26.58 -9.34
C HIS A 480 12.26 -27.52 -10.56
N PRO A 481 12.01 -26.99 -11.80
CA PRO A 481 11.80 -27.80 -13.01
C PRO A 481 13.10 -28.11 -13.80
N PRO A 482 13.13 -29.27 -14.49
CA PRO A 482 14.13 -29.62 -15.50
C PRO A 482 13.74 -29.12 -16.93
N PRO A 483 14.61 -29.23 -17.95
CA PRO A 483 14.67 -28.25 -19.04
C PRO A 483 14.00 -28.64 -20.37
N ALA A 484 13.78 -27.63 -21.21
CA ALA A 484 13.17 -27.76 -22.54
C ALA A 484 14.02 -28.54 -23.55
N LYS A 485 13.38 -29.42 -24.33
CA LYS A 485 13.90 -29.98 -25.60
C LYS A 485 13.01 -29.57 -26.78
N LYS A 486 13.66 -29.43 -27.95
CA LYS A 486 13.09 -28.89 -29.20
C LYS A 486 12.10 -29.86 -29.86
N ALA A 487 11.06 -29.33 -30.50
CA ALA A 487 10.37 -29.93 -31.65
C ALA A 487 9.90 -28.83 -32.62
N LYS A 488 9.79 -29.15 -33.92
CA LYS A 488 9.50 -28.20 -35.02
C LYS A 488 8.05 -28.33 -35.52
N VAL A 489 7.48 -27.19 -35.90
CA VAL A 489 6.65 -26.90 -37.11
C VAL A 489 5.75 -28.01 -37.69
N GLY A 490 4.45 -27.72 -37.78
CA GLY A 490 3.50 -28.32 -38.72
C GLY A 490 2.24 -27.44 -38.85
N LEU A 491 1.82 -27.09 -40.07
CA LEU A 491 0.69 -26.16 -40.33
C LEU A 491 -0.63 -26.89 -40.61
N SER A 492 -1.73 -26.42 -40.01
CA SER A 492 -3.03 -26.17 -40.68
C SER A 492 -4.02 -25.48 -39.73
N GLY A 493 -4.90 -24.60 -40.26
CA GLY A 493 -6.09 -24.09 -39.56
C GLY A 493 -7.37 -24.62 -40.23
N PRO A 494 -8.56 -23.99 -40.07
CA PRO A 494 -8.90 -22.85 -39.20
C PRO A 494 -10.20 -23.05 -38.35
N SER A 495 -10.47 -22.10 -37.45
CA SER A 495 -11.76 -21.82 -36.76
C SER A 495 -12.32 -22.85 -35.75
N GLY A 496 -12.92 -22.37 -34.65
CA GLY A 496 -13.76 -23.18 -33.74
C GLY A 496 -13.34 -23.16 -32.26
N VAL A 497 -14.10 -22.42 -31.45
CA VAL A 497 -14.01 -22.19 -29.99
C VAL A 497 -13.78 -23.45 -29.12
N ALA A 498 -12.82 -23.43 -28.18
CA ALA A 498 -13.01 -23.68 -26.73
C ALA A 498 -11.71 -23.95 -25.92
N SER A 499 -11.81 -23.73 -24.61
CA SER A 499 -10.97 -24.26 -23.50
C SER A 499 -9.77 -23.42 -23.05
N GLU A 500 -9.96 -22.77 -21.90
CA GLU A 500 -9.00 -21.92 -21.19
C GLU A 500 -7.96 -22.72 -20.40
N LEU A 501 -6.79 -22.10 -20.16
CA LEU A 501 -6.00 -22.27 -18.93
C LEU A 501 -5.04 -21.07 -18.76
N ILE A 502 -5.62 -19.87 -18.64
CA ILE A 502 -4.85 -18.66 -18.33
C ILE A 502 -4.47 -18.67 -16.85
N LEU A 503 -3.19 -18.94 -16.58
CA LEU A 503 -2.61 -18.93 -15.25
C LEU A 503 -2.56 -17.49 -14.70
N VAL A 504 -3.58 -17.08 -13.92
CA VAL A 504 -3.72 -15.72 -13.40
C VAL A 504 -2.59 -15.36 -12.43
N LYS A 505 -1.62 -14.56 -12.90
CA LYS A 505 -0.65 -13.86 -12.05
C LYS A 505 -1.29 -12.62 -11.44
N ALA A 506 -1.55 -12.65 -10.13
CA ALA A 506 -2.13 -11.52 -9.40
C ALA A 506 -1.14 -10.32 -9.30
N THR A 507 -1.49 -9.20 -9.93
CA THR A 507 -0.66 -7.99 -10.10
C THR A 507 -0.71 -7.06 -8.87
N GLN A 508 0.46 -6.58 -8.44
CA GLN A 508 0.62 -5.70 -7.26
C GLN A 508 0.80 -4.23 -7.70
N SER A 509 -0.29 -3.55 -8.02
CA SER A 509 -0.26 -2.10 -8.34
C SER A 509 -0.03 -1.24 -7.09
N MET A 510 0.60 -0.06 -7.25
CA MET A 510 0.86 0.88 -6.15
C MET A 510 0.55 2.32 -6.57
N ARG A 511 -0.06 3.11 -5.68
CA ARG A 511 -0.24 4.55 -5.91
C ARG A 511 1.04 5.31 -5.56
N LEU A 512 1.64 5.96 -6.55
CA LEU A 512 2.93 6.65 -6.44
C LEU A 512 2.82 8.12 -6.82
N ARG A 513 3.48 8.99 -6.06
CA ARG A 513 3.78 10.39 -6.43
C ARG A 513 5.27 10.50 -6.76
N HIS A 514 5.68 11.40 -7.64
CA HIS A 514 7.09 11.66 -7.91
C HIS A 514 7.47 13.15 -8.01
N ILE A 515 8.76 13.43 -7.83
CA ILE A 515 9.46 14.63 -8.31
C ILE A 515 10.40 14.13 -9.40
N LEU A 516 10.15 14.48 -10.66
CA LEU A 516 11.01 14.12 -11.79
C LEU A 516 11.91 15.30 -12.13
N VAL A 517 13.22 15.10 -12.22
CA VAL A 517 14.18 16.12 -12.65
C VAL A 517 14.90 15.64 -13.93
N LYS A 518 14.76 16.42 -15.00
CA LYS A 518 15.32 16.15 -16.33
C LYS A 518 16.72 16.78 -16.47
N PHE A 519 17.58 16.20 -17.32
CA PHE A 519 18.97 16.63 -17.50
C PHE A 519 19.50 16.25 -18.89
N HIS A 520 20.38 17.09 -19.48
CA HIS A 520 20.71 17.01 -20.92
C HIS A 520 21.28 15.67 -21.39
N GLU A 521 22.06 14.97 -20.56
CA GLU A 521 22.73 13.71 -20.91
C GLU A 521 21.82 12.48 -20.95
N GLY A 522 20.66 12.50 -20.28
CA GLY A 522 19.87 11.29 -20.04
C GLY A 522 18.42 11.37 -20.51
N THR A 523 17.89 12.57 -20.78
CA THR A 523 16.50 12.75 -21.18
C THR A 523 16.42 13.14 -22.64
N LYS A 524 15.86 12.26 -23.48
CA LYS A 524 15.50 12.64 -24.85
C LYS A 524 14.53 13.82 -24.82
N PRO A 525 14.57 14.73 -25.81
CA PRO A 525 13.48 15.67 -26.04
C PRO A 525 12.15 14.92 -26.15
N ALA A 526 11.04 15.60 -25.87
CA ALA A 526 9.71 15.04 -26.13
C ALA A 526 9.54 14.70 -27.62
N GLU A 527 8.46 13.99 -27.98
CA GLU A 527 8.15 13.66 -29.38
C GLU A 527 7.94 14.90 -30.27
N ASP A 528 7.80 16.10 -29.68
CA ASP A 528 7.89 17.40 -30.35
C ASP A 528 9.37 17.81 -30.63
N PRO A 529 9.80 17.90 -31.91
CA PRO A 529 11.15 18.33 -32.28
C PRO A 529 11.53 19.75 -31.85
N LYS A 530 10.58 20.57 -31.37
CA LYS A 530 10.80 21.96 -30.93
C LYS A 530 11.00 22.11 -29.42
N ALA A 531 10.85 21.04 -28.63
CA ALA A 531 11.02 21.11 -27.18
C ALA A 531 12.48 21.47 -26.81
N PRO A 532 12.72 22.52 -26.00
CA PRO A 532 14.08 22.90 -25.63
C PRO A 532 14.74 21.83 -24.76
N TRP A 533 16.04 21.63 -25.00
CA TRP A 533 16.84 20.67 -24.23
C TRP A 533 16.93 21.10 -22.76
N ALA A 534 16.87 20.14 -21.82
CA ALA A 534 17.02 20.43 -20.40
C ALA A 534 18.42 21.02 -20.13
N SER A 535 18.52 22.28 -19.70
CA SER A 535 19.80 23.00 -19.58
C SER A 535 20.74 22.49 -18.48
N ARG A 536 20.21 21.75 -17.50
CA ARG A 536 20.94 21.32 -16.30
C ARG A 536 21.67 19.99 -16.49
N THR A 537 22.83 19.88 -15.86
CA THR A 537 23.65 18.67 -15.79
C THR A 537 23.02 17.59 -14.90
N ARG A 538 23.47 16.33 -15.05
CA ARG A 538 23.04 15.24 -14.15
C ARG A 538 23.40 15.52 -12.68
N ALA A 539 24.57 16.12 -12.43
CA ALA A 539 25.04 16.42 -11.07
C ALA A 539 24.18 17.51 -10.39
N GLU A 540 23.74 18.52 -11.14
CA GLU A 540 22.81 19.54 -10.64
C GLU A 540 21.43 18.94 -10.35
N ALA A 541 20.92 18.09 -11.25
CA ALA A 541 19.66 17.37 -11.02
C ALA A 541 19.70 16.51 -9.75
N GLU A 542 20.81 15.79 -9.52
CA GLU A 542 21.02 14.99 -8.31
C GLU A 542 21.13 15.88 -7.06
N ARG A 543 21.79 17.04 -7.14
CA ARG A 543 21.89 18.03 -6.05
C ARG A 543 20.51 18.60 -5.66
N LEU A 544 19.64 18.91 -6.63
CA LEU A 544 18.28 19.37 -6.37
C LEU A 544 17.46 18.33 -5.59
N LEU A 545 17.55 17.06 -5.98
CA LEU A 545 16.84 15.97 -5.29
C LEU A 545 17.42 15.67 -3.90
N ARG A 546 18.75 15.75 -3.71
CA ARG A 546 19.35 15.70 -2.35
C ARG A 546 18.86 16.84 -1.46
N GLY A 547 18.75 18.05 -2.01
CA GLY A 547 18.15 19.20 -1.33
C GLY A 547 16.70 18.93 -0.91
N ALA A 548 15.88 18.40 -1.82
CA ALA A 548 14.49 18.01 -1.53
C ALA A 548 14.38 16.96 -0.41
N ILE A 549 15.22 15.91 -0.43
CA ILE A 549 15.29 14.91 0.65
C ILE A 549 15.62 15.57 1.99
N SER A 550 16.57 16.51 2.02
CA SER A 550 16.93 17.26 3.22
C SER A 550 15.77 18.13 3.75
N GLU A 551 15.09 18.87 2.88
CA GLU A 551 13.91 19.67 3.23
C GLU A 551 12.75 18.80 3.78
N ILE A 552 12.45 17.64 3.18
CA ILE A 552 11.41 16.69 3.66
C ILE A 552 11.77 16.13 5.04
N ARG A 553 13.05 15.88 5.31
CA ARG A 553 13.51 15.39 6.62
C ARG A 553 13.49 16.46 7.69
N GLN A 554 13.83 17.71 7.35
CA GLN A 554 13.73 18.83 8.30
C GLN A 554 12.28 19.05 8.72
N ASP A 555 11.33 18.98 7.77
CA ASP A 555 9.89 18.99 8.06
C ASP A 555 9.53 17.82 9.00
N ARG A 556 9.91 16.58 8.68
CA ARG A 556 9.65 15.40 9.55
C ARG A 556 10.27 15.50 10.94
N LYS A 557 11.46 16.09 11.09
CA LYS A 557 12.09 16.34 12.40
C LYS A 557 11.39 17.45 13.21
N SER A 558 10.60 18.32 12.56
CA SER A 558 9.81 19.37 13.23
C SER A 558 8.47 18.88 13.78
N TRP A 559 8.04 17.66 13.46
CA TRP A 559 6.75 17.12 13.91
C TRP A 559 6.75 16.88 15.42
N THR A 560 5.99 17.69 16.17
CA THR A 560 5.86 17.60 17.64
C THR A 560 4.95 16.47 18.12
N LYS A 561 4.29 15.76 17.20
CA LYS A 561 3.43 14.60 17.47
C LYS A 561 3.77 13.48 16.52
N THR A 562 3.87 12.26 17.03
CA THR A 562 3.89 11.05 16.21
C THR A 562 2.56 10.92 15.47
N PRO A 563 2.55 10.61 14.15
CA PRO A 563 1.32 10.34 13.42
C PRO A 563 0.58 9.14 14.05
N LYS A 564 -0.74 9.25 14.20
CA LYS A 564 -1.58 8.24 14.87
C LYS A 564 -1.83 7.02 13.99
N ASP A 565 -1.91 7.21 12.68
CA ASP A 565 -2.13 6.15 11.71
C ASP A 565 -1.36 6.39 10.40
N VAL A 566 -1.42 5.41 9.50
CA VAL A 566 -0.76 5.51 8.19
C VAL A 566 -1.39 6.60 7.32
N THR A 567 -2.66 6.95 7.53
CA THR A 567 -3.35 8.03 6.81
C THR A 567 -2.78 9.40 7.18
N GLU A 568 -2.60 9.67 8.47
CA GLU A 568 -1.98 10.89 9.00
C GLU A 568 -0.50 10.95 8.63
N LEU A 569 0.22 9.82 8.67
CA LEU A 569 1.61 9.73 8.18
C LEU A 569 1.71 10.10 6.69
N ILE A 570 0.84 9.56 5.84
CA ILE A 570 0.77 9.90 4.41
C ILE A 570 0.45 11.39 4.23
N SER A 571 -0.48 11.94 5.00
CA SER A 571 -0.85 13.36 4.90
C SER A 571 0.29 14.29 5.28
N LEU A 572 0.87 14.09 6.47
CA LEU A 572 1.98 14.91 6.95
C LEU A 572 3.20 14.84 6.01
N SER A 573 3.58 13.64 5.56
CA SER A 573 4.67 13.46 4.59
C SER A 573 4.35 14.02 3.18
N SER A 574 3.08 14.04 2.77
CA SER A 574 2.66 14.56 1.46
C SER A 574 2.81 16.07 1.33
N LYS A 575 2.52 16.84 2.39
CA LYS A 575 2.53 18.32 2.36
C LYS A 575 3.84 18.89 1.81
N LYS A 576 4.97 18.56 2.45
CA LYS A 576 6.28 19.06 2.04
C LYS A 576 6.73 18.46 0.70
N PHE A 577 6.36 17.20 0.42
CA PHE A 577 6.65 16.55 -0.87
C PHE A 577 5.95 17.25 -2.04
N ILE A 578 4.71 17.70 -1.87
CA ILE A 578 3.93 18.43 -2.90
C ILE A 578 4.48 19.83 -3.14
N GLU A 579 4.85 20.54 -2.07
CA GLU A 579 5.52 21.85 -2.17
C GLU A 579 6.79 21.74 -3.03
N LEU A 580 7.64 20.75 -2.73
CA LEU A 580 8.87 20.49 -3.46
C LEU A 580 8.62 19.96 -4.88
N CYS A 581 7.60 19.13 -5.10
CA CYS A 581 7.21 18.68 -6.42
C CYS A 581 6.86 19.88 -7.33
N ARG A 582 6.03 20.81 -6.84
CA ARG A 582 5.66 22.03 -7.57
C ARG A 582 6.86 22.95 -7.86
N LYS A 583 7.84 22.98 -6.96
CA LYS A 583 9.06 23.81 -7.05
C LYS A 583 10.14 23.21 -7.98
N LEU A 584 10.25 21.88 -8.06
CA LEU A 584 11.43 21.20 -8.62
C LEU A 584 11.14 20.22 -9.77
N SER A 585 9.90 19.76 -9.94
CA SER A 585 9.58 18.67 -10.87
C SER A 585 9.31 19.17 -12.30
N ASP A 586 10.02 18.59 -13.27
CA ASP A 586 9.87 18.82 -14.71
C ASP A 586 8.81 17.89 -15.37
N CYS A 587 7.95 17.25 -14.57
CA CYS A 587 6.79 16.50 -15.06
C CYS A 587 5.53 17.38 -15.09
N GLU A 588 4.70 17.20 -16.13
CA GLU A 588 3.40 17.86 -16.26
C GLU A 588 2.47 17.59 -15.05
N THR A 589 2.64 16.44 -14.37
CA THR A 589 1.92 16.13 -13.13
C THR A 589 2.17 17.16 -12.03
N ALA A 590 3.29 17.88 -12.03
CA ALA A 590 3.60 18.91 -11.04
C ALA A 590 2.72 20.16 -11.16
N GLN A 591 2.17 20.41 -12.36
CA GLN A 591 1.26 21.54 -12.62
C GLN A 591 -0.17 21.26 -12.13
N LYS A 592 -0.49 20.00 -11.78
CA LYS A 592 -1.81 19.63 -11.25
C LYS A 592 -2.00 20.22 -9.84
N GLY A 593 -3.23 20.66 -9.54
CA GLY A 593 -3.59 21.24 -8.25
C GLY A 593 -3.59 20.23 -7.10
N ALA A 594 -3.35 20.73 -5.88
CA ALA A 594 -3.43 19.97 -4.62
C ALA A 594 -2.69 18.60 -4.66
N LEU A 595 -3.32 17.50 -4.22
CA LEU A 595 -2.67 16.18 -4.17
C LEU A 595 -2.27 15.59 -5.52
N ALA A 596 -2.93 15.99 -6.60
CA ALA A 596 -2.63 15.49 -7.93
C ALA A 596 -1.25 15.98 -8.42
N CYS A 597 -0.66 16.98 -7.74
CA CYS A 597 0.70 17.44 -7.93
C CYS A 597 1.69 16.27 -7.77
N GLY A 598 2.34 15.90 -8.87
CA GLY A 598 3.27 14.78 -8.95
C GLY A 598 2.64 13.38 -8.94
N ASP A 599 1.31 13.25 -8.85
CA ASP A 599 0.64 11.94 -8.73
C ASP A 599 0.64 11.20 -10.08
N LEU A 600 1.19 9.98 -10.06
CA LEU A 600 1.21 9.03 -11.17
C LEU A 600 -0.03 8.11 -11.16
N GLY A 601 -0.85 8.17 -10.11
CA GLY A 601 -1.94 7.23 -9.89
C GLY A 601 -1.42 5.83 -9.58
N TRP A 602 -2.25 4.82 -9.88
CA TRP A 602 -1.94 3.42 -9.65
C TRP A 602 -1.01 2.85 -10.74
N VAL A 603 0.28 2.74 -10.42
CA VAL A 603 1.31 2.22 -11.33
C VAL A 603 1.44 0.71 -11.15
N ALA A 604 1.03 -0.07 -12.15
CA ALA A 604 1.15 -1.52 -12.19
C ALA A 604 2.63 -1.99 -12.27
N PRO A 605 2.99 -3.23 -11.87
CA PRO A 605 4.36 -3.74 -11.93
C PRO A 605 5.02 -3.59 -13.31
N GLU A 606 4.26 -3.80 -14.38
CA GLU A 606 4.70 -3.69 -15.77
C GLU A 606 4.99 -2.23 -16.14
N ALA A 607 4.18 -1.30 -15.66
CA ALA A 607 4.38 0.13 -15.85
C ALA A 607 5.56 0.68 -15.02
N ARG A 608 5.84 0.10 -13.84
CA ARG A 608 7.05 0.40 -13.05
C ARG A 608 8.30 -0.10 -13.78
N ALA A 609 8.29 -1.34 -14.30
CA ALA A 609 9.38 -1.90 -15.09
C ALA A 609 9.66 -1.10 -16.37
N ALA A 610 8.61 -0.58 -17.02
CA ALA A 610 8.73 0.27 -18.21
C ALA A 610 9.45 1.61 -17.93
N MET A 611 9.45 2.12 -16.68
CA MET A 611 10.27 3.28 -16.30
C MET A 611 11.76 2.89 -16.21
N SER A 612 12.08 1.89 -15.39
CA SER A 612 13.30 1.07 -15.45
C SER A 612 13.15 -0.11 -14.46
N GLU A 613 13.93 -1.18 -14.61
CA GLU A 613 13.93 -2.27 -13.62
C GLU A 613 14.35 -1.76 -12.23
N HIS A 614 15.32 -0.84 -12.18
CA HIS A 614 15.76 -0.19 -10.95
C HIS A 614 14.68 0.72 -10.33
N PHE A 615 13.89 1.43 -11.14
CA PHE A 615 12.73 2.19 -10.68
C PHE A 615 11.69 1.27 -10.02
N LYS A 616 11.44 0.10 -10.63
CA LYS A 616 10.58 -0.92 -10.05
C LYS A 616 11.14 -1.47 -8.73
N GLU A 617 12.41 -1.88 -8.69
CA GLU A 617 13.08 -2.39 -7.47
C GLU A 617 12.90 -1.42 -6.28
N VAL A 618 13.22 -0.14 -6.47
CA VAL A 618 13.14 0.86 -5.39
C VAL A 618 11.70 1.18 -5.00
N CYS A 619 10.76 1.20 -5.95
CA CYS A 619 9.35 1.41 -5.62
C CYS A 619 8.76 0.23 -4.83
N ASP A 620 9.07 -1.01 -5.23
CA ASP A 620 8.47 -2.24 -4.69
C ASP A 620 8.74 -2.43 -3.19
N ILE A 621 9.79 -1.80 -2.64
CA ILE A 621 10.13 -1.82 -1.21
C ILE A 621 9.52 -0.67 -0.40
N LEU A 622 8.94 0.36 -1.02
CA LEU A 622 8.38 1.52 -0.30
C LEU A 622 7.13 1.14 0.49
N GLN A 623 7.07 1.51 1.76
CA GLN A 623 5.81 1.49 2.53
C GLN A 623 5.01 2.78 2.31
N PRO A 624 3.67 2.78 2.50
CA PRO A 624 2.86 3.98 2.39
C PRO A 624 3.33 5.08 3.36
N GLY A 625 3.44 6.32 2.86
CA GLY A 625 4.02 7.46 3.59
C GLY A 625 5.55 7.57 3.49
N GLN A 626 6.25 6.53 3.02
CA GLN A 626 7.69 6.61 2.74
C GLN A 626 7.97 7.21 1.36
N TRP A 627 9.20 7.70 1.22
CA TRP A 627 9.78 8.15 -0.04
C TRP A 627 11.08 7.40 -0.35
N SER A 628 11.41 7.30 -1.64
CA SER A 628 12.57 6.60 -2.17
C SER A 628 13.87 7.37 -1.97
N ASP A 629 14.98 6.71 -2.28
CA ASP A 629 16.20 7.39 -2.69
C ASP A 629 16.06 8.07 -4.08
N ILE A 630 17.13 8.66 -4.60
CA ILE A 630 17.18 9.19 -5.97
C ILE A 630 17.28 8.03 -6.96
N VAL A 631 16.24 7.85 -7.79
CA VAL A 631 16.12 6.71 -8.72
C VAL A 631 16.17 7.17 -10.17
N ALA A 632 16.96 6.48 -11.01
CA ALA A 632 17.06 6.80 -12.44
C ALA A 632 16.04 6.03 -13.29
N SER A 633 15.40 6.73 -14.24
CA SER A 633 14.61 6.15 -15.32
C SER A 633 15.06 6.70 -16.68
N HIS A 634 14.44 6.22 -17.76
CA HIS A 634 14.63 6.80 -19.11
C HIS A 634 14.09 8.24 -19.25
N GLN A 635 13.34 8.75 -18.28
CA GLN A 635 12.76 10.10 -18.27
C GLN A 635 13.57 11.11 -17.45
N GLY A 636 14.51 10.67 -16.62
CA GLY A 636 15.31 11.53 -15.74
C GLY A 636 15.60 10.90 -14.37
N LEU A 637 15.89 11.74 -13.38
CA LEU A 637 16.03 11.33 -11.97
C LEU A 637 14.72 11.54 -11.23
N HIS A 638 14.37 10.63 -10.34
CA HIS A 638 13.13 10.66 -9.57
C HIS A 638 13.38 10.61 -8.07
N LEU A 639 12.61 11.40 -7.33
CA LEU A 639 12.24 11.07 -5.95
C LEU A 639 10.79 10.58 -5.98
N VAL A 640 10.46 9.45 -5.34
CA VAL A 640 9.14 8.82 -5.39
C VAL A 640 8.57 8.69 -3.99
N GLN A 641 7.29 9.01 -3.77
CA GLN A 641 6.55 8.79 -2.53
C GLN A 641 5.43 7.79 -2.77
N ARG A 642 5.20 6.86 -1.83
CA ARG A 642 4.03 5.97 -1.88
C ARG A 642 2.87 6.57 -1.07
N VAL A 643 1.71 6.73 -1.69
CA VAL A 643 0.66 7.67 -1.22
C VAL A 643 -0.68 7.05 -0.84
N ALA A 644 -0.80 5.71 -0.73
CA ALA A 644 -2.07 5.08 -0.31
C ALA A 644 -1.92 3.71 0.38
N VAL A 645 -2.87 3.42 1.28
CA VAL A 645 -3.21 2.12 1.84
C VAL A 645 -4.58 1.70 1.27
N GLY A 646 -4.57 0.87 0.22
CA GLY A 646 -5.80 0.32 -0.38
C GLY A 646 -6.67 1.34 -1.12
N THR A 647 -7.83 0.88 -1.59
CA THR A 647 -8.82 1.70 -2.30
C THR A 647 -9.88 2.20 -1.33
N ARG A 648 -10.03 3.53 -1.22
CA ARG A 648 -11.08 4.19 -0.44
C ARG A 648 -12.35 4.32 -1.28
N LEU A 649 -13.46 3.86 -0.72
CA LEU A 649 -14.74 3.74 -1.40
C LEU A 649 -15.80 4.59 -0.68
N TYR A 650 -16.61 5.33 -1.44
CA TYR A 650 -17.75 6.09 -0.96
C TYR A 650 -19.06 5.49 -1.46
N GLY A 651 -20.01 5.26 -0.56
CA GLY A 651 -21.31 4.69 -0.91
C GLY A 651 -22.20 4.45 0.31
N LEU A 652 -23.17 3.54 0.15
CA LEU A 652 -24.08 3.11 1.21
C LEU A 652 -23.44 1.96 2.01
N VAL A 653 -22.73 2.31 3.09
CA VAL A 653 -21.99 1.40 3.97
C VAL A 653 -22.86 0.89 5.15
N PRO A 654 -22.54 -0.25 5.79
CA PRO A 654 -23.26 -0.70 6.98
C PRO A 654 -22.79 0.04 8.25
N PRO A 655 -23.67 0.25 9.24
CA PRO A 655 -23.28 0.58 10.61
C PRO A 655 -22.56 -0.62 11.28
N ALA A 656 -21.28 -0.78 10.98
CA ALA A 656 -20.41 -1.89 11.40
C ALA A 656 -18.95 -1.44 11.55
N ARG A 657 -18.04 -2.31 12.01
CA ARG A 657 -16.59 -2.12 11.89
C ARG A 657 -16.09 -2.64 10.55
N TYR A 658 -16.58 -3.81 10.19
CA TYR A 658 -16.11 -4.57 9.03
C TYR A 658 -17.29 -5.10 8.22
N GLN A 659 -17.06 -5.31 6.93
CA GLN A 659 -18.02 -5.96 6.04
C GLN A 659 -17.27 -6.81 5.01
N VAL A 660 -17.61 -8.10 4.95
CA VAL A 660 -17.22 -8.97 3.83
C VAL A 660 -18.32 -8.90 2.76
N GLN A 661 -17.94 -8.76 1.49
CA GLN A 661 -18.90 -8.74 0.38
C GLN A 661 -18.27 -9.26 -0.93
N PRO A 662 -18.97 -10.07 -1.74
CA PRO A 662 -18.54 -10.39 -3.10
C PRO A 662 -18.59 -9.16 -4.02
N VAL A 663 -17.65 -9.07 -4.97
CA VAL A 663 -17.57 -8.01 -5.97
C VAL A 663 -18.24 -8.46 -7.27
N GLY A 664 -19.24 -7.70 -7.73
CA GLY A 664 -19.93 -7.95 -8.99
C GLY A 664 -19.21 -7.38 -10.22
N GLY A 665 -18.38 -6.35 -10.03
CA GLY A 665 -17.59 -5.77 -11.11
C GLY A 665 -16.86 -4.47 -10.75
N THR A 666 -16.19 -3.89 -11.73
CA THR A 666 -15.48 -2.60 -11.62
C THR A 666 -15.67 -1.78 -12.89
N ILE A 667 -15.98 -0.49 -12.74
CA ILE A 667 -16.16 0.47 -13.82
C ILE A 667 -14.95 1.41 -13.84
N PRO A 668 -14.20 1.51 -14.96
CA PRO A 668 -13.05 2.41 -15.06
C PRO A 668 -13.47 3.89 -15.05
N PRO A 669 -12.56 4.83 -14.75
CA PRO A 669 -12.87 6.25 -14.71
C PRO A 669 -13.29 6.78 -16.09
N GLY A 670 -14.23 7.71 -16.11
CA GLY A 670 -14.80 8.26 -17.35
C GLY A 670 -13.96 9.38 -17.95
N LYS A 671 -14.00 9.52 -19.28
CA LYS A 671 -13.24 10.52 -20.06
C LYS A 671 -13.46 12.00 -19.66
N LYS A 672 -14.46 12.29 -18.84
CA LYS A 672 -14.80 13.64 -18.33
C LYS A 672 -14.43 13.86 -16.85
N GLY A 673 -13.49 13.07 -16.31
CA GLY A 673 -13.10 13.14 -14.89
C GLY A 673 -14.13 12.50 -13.96
N GLU A 674 -14.92 11.55 -14.46
CA GLU A 674 -15.77 10.72 -13.60
C GLU A 674 -14.89 9.69 -12.87
N PRO A 675 -15.11 9.48 -11.57
CA PRO A 675 -14.34 8.54 -10.76
C PRO A 675 -14.55 7.08 -11.22
N ALA A 676 -13.58 6.22 -10.92
CA ALA A 676 -13.79 4.77 -11.01
C ALA A 676 -14.86 4.32 -10.00
N MET A 677 -15.47 3.15 -10.22
CA MET A 677 -16.45 2.57 -9.30
C MET A 677 -16.27 1.07 -9.12
N VAL A 678 -16.51 0.59 -7.90
CA VAL A 678 -16.61 -0.85 -7.58
C VAL A 678 -18.09 -1.21 -7.41
N GLU A 679 -18.57 -2.23 -8.11
CA GLU A 679 -19.90 -2.80 -7.90
C GLU A 679 -19.80 -3.98 -6.93
N LEU A 680 -20.53 -3.91 -5.82
CA LEU A 680 -20.70 -5.05 -4.91
C LEU A 680 -21.84 -5.95 -5.42
N ALA A 681 -21.64 -7.26 -5.35
CA ALA A 681 -22.62 -8.25 -5.76
C ALA A 681 -23.77 -8.28 -4.74
N MET A 682 -24.80 -7.51 -5.03
CA MET A 682 -26.02 -7.37 -4.23
C MET A 682 -27.20 -7.40 -5.20
N GLU A 683 -27.57 -8.59 -5.68
CA GLU A 683 -28.49 -8.74 -6.83
C GLU A 683 -29.86 -8.08 -6.60
N GLU A 684 -30.39 -8.21 -5.38
CA GLU A 684 -31.67 -7.61 -4.94
C GLU A 684 -31.62 -6.09 -4.73
N ILE A 685 -30.43 -5.49 -4.75
CA ILE A 685 -30.24 -4.05 -4.58
C ILE A 685 -30.16 -3.40 -5.96
N PRO A 686 -30.89 -2.29 -6.21
CA PRO A 686 -30.79 -1.56 -7.47
C PRO A 686 -29.34 -1.24 -7.84
N PHE A 687 -28.96 -1.52 -9.08
CA PHE A 687 -27.62 -1.38 -9.65
C PHE A 687 -26.90 -0.05 -9.30
N ASN A 688 -27.66 1.02 -9.03
CA ASN A 688 -27.11 2.33 -8.72
C ASN A 688 -26.61 2.45 -7.29
N LEU A 689 -27.25 1.74 -6.35
CA LEU A 689 -27.04 1.83 -4.90
C LEU A 689 -25.96 0.87 -4.39
N ARG A 690 -25.65 -0.18 -5.16
CA ARG A 690 -24.57 -1.15 -4.90
C ARG A 690 -23.24 -0.81 -5.57
N ARG A 691 -23.12 0.39 -6.16
CA ARG A 691 -21.88 0.90 -6.77
C ARG A 691 -21.25 1.95 -5.88
N PHE A 692 -20.00 1.71 -5.50
CA PHE A 692 -19.21 2.54 -4.63
C PHE A 692 -18.23 3.35 -5.48
N GLN A 693 -18.23 4.66 -5.28
CA GLN A 693 -17.30 5.56 -5.93
C GLN A 693 -15.90 5.33 -5.35
N GLU A 694 -14.92 5.05 -6.19
CA GLU A 694 -13.52 5.16 -5.79
C GLU A 694 -13.21 6.64 -5.53
N MET A 695 -12.76 6.91 -4.32
CA MET A 695 -12.38 8.24 -3.90
C MET A 695 -10.88 8.39 -4.03
N GLU A 696 -10.46 9.43 -4.74
CA GLU A 696 -9.16 10.00 -4.45
C GLU A 696 -9.21 10.51 -3.01
N VAL A 697 -8.35 9.93 -2.15
CA VAL A 697 -7.85 10.68 -1.00
C VAL A 697 -7.38 12.01 -1.59
N SER A 698 -7.94 13.12 -1.10
CA SER A 698 -7.87 14.45 -1.72
C SER A 698 -7.63 15.51 -0.65
N GLU A 699 -6.36 15.73 -0.29
CA GLU A 699 -5.96 16.94 0.44
C GLU A 699 -6.23 18.20 -0.39
N GLY A 700 -6.42 19.30 0.31
CA GLY A 700 -7.00 20.55 -0.20
C GLY A 700 -8.30 20.92 0.51
N LEU A 701 -8.87 19.97 1.26
CA LEU A 701 -10.10 20.13 2.02
C LEU A 701 -9.81 19.87 3.51
N GLU A 702 -10.43 20.64 4.40
CA GLU A 702 -10.17 20.63 5.85
C GLU A 702 -10.36 19.22 6.48
N PRO A 703 -9.73 18.92 7.64
CA PRO A 703 -9.85 17.61 8.31
C PRO A 703 -11.28 17.10 8.54
N HIS A 704 -12.27 18.00 8.57
CA HIS A 704 -13.69 17.68 8.74
C HIS A 704 -14.50 17.61 7.45
N LEU A 705 -13.92 17.84 6.27
CA LEU A 705 -14.72 17.89 5.04
C LEU A 705 -15.17 16.50 4.57
N GLU A 706 -14.47 15.43 4.94
CA GLU A 706 -15.02 14.08 4.82
C GLU A 706 -16.34 13.92 5.59
N ASP A 707 -16.42 14.50 6.79
CA ASP A 707 -17.60 14.45 7.65
C ASP A 707 -18.75 15.23 6.98
N TRP A 708 -18.45 16.38 6.37
CA TRP A 708 -19.39 17.14 5.55
C TRP A 708 -19.80 16.41 4.26
N ILE A 709 -18.91 15.74 3.54
CA ILE A 709 -19.25 14.92 2.36
C ILE A 709 -20.22 13.80 2.75
N VAL A 710 -19.87 13.06 3.80
CA VAL A 710 -20.66 11.92 4.31
C VAL A 710 -22.04 12.37 4.77
N ALA A 711 -22.13 13.52 5.43
CA ALA A 711 -23.40 14.09 5.88
C ALA A 711 -24.24 14.77 4.78
N THR A 712 -23.61 15.38 3.76
CA THR A 712 -24.31 16.38 2.93
C THR A 712 -24.23 16.20 1.41
N LYS A 713 -23.28 15.42 0.87
CA LYS A 713 -23.08 15.32 -0.59
C LYS A 713 -24.34 14.86 -1.32
N GLU A 714 -24.93 13.76 -0.86
CA GLU A 714 -26.13 13.19 -1.50
C GLU A 714 -27.39 14.00 -1.18
N ILE A 715 -27.44 14.65 -0.01
CA ILE A 715 -28.51 15.60 0.36
C ILE A 715 -28.52 16.80 -0.59
N TYR A 716 -27.35 17.41 -0.81
CA TYR A 716 -27.17 18.54 -1.73
C TYR A 716 -27.42 18.13 -3.19
N THR A 717 -26.89 16.98 -3.60
CA THR A 717 -27.10 16.43 -4.95
C THR A 717 -28.59 16.21 -5.22
N MET A 718 -29.35 15.66 -4.26
CA MET A 718 -30.79 15.50 -4.39
C MET A 718 -31.54 16.83 -4.43
N ALA A 719 -31.17 17.80 -3.59
CA ALA A 719 -31.73 19.15 -3.59
C ALA A 719 -31.49 19.90 -4.91
N TYR A 720 -30.29 19.77 -5.49
CA TYR A 720 -29.96 20.33 -6.80
C TYR A 720 -30.85 19.74 -7.91
N TYR A 721 -31.07 18.42 -7.92
CA TYR A 721 -31.98 17.80 -8.90
C TYR A 721 -33.44 18.25 -8.72
N MET A 722 -33.90 18.46 -7.48
CA MET A 722 -35.23 19.02 -7.21
C MET A 722 -35.35 20.45 -7.75
N ASP A 723 -34.30 21.25 -7.62
CA ASP A 723 -34.25 22.60 -8.19
C ASP A 723 -34.21 22.58 -9.73
N GLU A 724 -33.40 21.72 -10.36
CA GLU A 724 -33.39 21.56 -11.83
C GLU A 724 -34.74 21.09 -12.39
N GLN A 725 -35.49 20.25 -11.67
CA GLN A 725 -36.83 19.84 -12.11
C GLN A 725 -37.83 21.01 -12.14
N LEU A 726 -37.68 22.00 -11.23
CA LEU A 726 -38.46 23.24 -11.27
C LEU A 726 -38.09 24.15 -12.46
N LEU A 727 -36.95 23.95 -13.13
CA LEU A 727 -36.55 24.74 -14.31
C LEU A 727 -37.27 24.32 -15.59
N VAL A 728 -37.72 23.06 -15.68
CA VAL A 728 -38.41 22.53 -16.87
C VAL A 728 -39.82 23.11 -16.98
N ASP A 729 -40.46 23.37 -15.83
CA ASP A 729 -41.82 23.91 -15.76
C ASP A 729 -41.86 25.38 -15.31
N THR A 730 -41.92 26.23 -16.34
CA THR A 730 -42.61 27.54 -16.36
C THR A 730 -41.88 28.78 -15.81
N GLY A 731 -41.96 29.86 -16.58
CA GLY A 731 -41.88 31.24 -16.07
C GLY A 731 -43.15 31.69 -15.33
N MET A 732 -43.88 30.75 -14.69
CA MET A 732 -45.13 31.01 -13.97
C MET A 732 -45.05 30.68 -12.48
N ILE A 733 -44.03 29.98 -11.98
CA ILE A 733 -43.85 29.75 -10.54
C ILE A 733 -43.24 31.00 -9.90
N SER A 734 -43.84 31.48 -8.81
CA SER A 734 -43.34 32.64 -8.05
C SER A 734 -42.98 32.32 -6.61
N CYS A 735 -43.47 31.21 -6.05
CA CYS A 735 -43.21 30.80 -4.68
C CYS A 735 -42.94 29.29 -4.57
N VAL A 736 -41.96 28.90 -3.76
CA VAL A 736 -41.76 27.51 -3.32
C VAL A 736 -41.96 27.42 -1.80
N LEU A 737 -42.93 26.61 -1.37
CA LEU A 737 -43.27 26.37 0.03
C LEU A 737 -42.71 25.01 0.45
N ILE A 738 -41.89 24.95 1.50
CA ILE A 738 -41.12 23.74 1.88
C ILE A 738 -41.47 23.33 3.31
N SER A 739 -42.07 22.15 3.51
CA SER A 739 -42.27 21.60 4.86
C SER A 739 -41.01 20.97 5.44
N CYS A 740 -41.00 20.72 6.75
CA CYS A 740 -39.80 20.36 7.51
C CYS A 740 -38.63 21.31 7.25
N ALA A 741 -38.86 22.63 7.29
CA ALA A 741 -37.87 23.66 6.93
C ALA A 741 -36.56 23.60 7.75
N SER A 742 -36.53 22.93 8.91
CA SER A 742 -35.32 22.69 9.71
C SER A 742 -34.51 21.45 9.26
N ALA A 743 -35.03 20.62 8.35
CA ALA A 743 -34.36 19.41 7.87
C ALA A 743 -33.25 19.72 6.86
N LYS A 744 -32.12 19.01 6.94
CA LYS A 744 -30.92 19.26 6.10
C LYS A 744 -31.22 19.31 4.60
N THR A 745 -32.14 18.47 4.12
CA THR A 745 -32.57 18.43 2.72
C THR A 745 -33.44 19.64 2.32
N ALA A 746 -34.31 20.10 3.22
CA ALA A 746 -35.09 21.31 3.02
C ALA A 746 -34.17 22.54 2.99
N LEU A 747 -33.16 22.60 3.87
CA LEU A 747 -32.13 23.64 3.89
C LEU A 747 -31.28 23.61 2.60
N ALA A 748 -30.89 22.43 2.11
CA ALA A 748 -30.17 22.31 0.85
C ALA A 748 -30.99 22.77 -0.35
N LEU A 749 -32.29 22.45 -0.40
CA LEU A 749 -33.19 22.92 -1.45
C LEU A 749 -33.40 24.43 -1.37
N ALA A 750 -33.66 24.96 -0.18
CA ALA A 750 -33.77 26.40 0.06
C ALA A 750 -32.49 27.14 -0.38
N PHE A 751 -31.31 26.61 -0.06
CA PHE A 751 -30.03 27.17 -0.54
C PHE A 751 -29.95 27.21 -2.08
N CYS A 752 -30.28 26.12 -2.79
CA CYS A 752 -30.31 26.12 -4.26
C CYS A 752 -31.28 27.17 -4.81
N LEU A 753 -32.49 27.26 -4.25
CA LEU A 753 -33.51 28.23 -4.62
C LEU A 753 -33.07 29.69 -4.39
N ARG A 754 -32.36 29.96 -3.29
CA ARG A 754 -31.80 31.29 -2.98
C ARG A 754 -30.64 31.65 -3.91
N MET A 755 -29.76 30.69 -4.24
CA MET A 755 -28.71 30.86 -5.24
C MET A 755 -29.25 31.09 -6.66
N ARG A 756 -30.50 30.68 -6.93
CA ARG A 756 -31.25 30.94 -8.16
C ARG A 756 -32.01 32.28 -8.15
N ASP A 757 -32.02 33.01 -7.04
CA ASP A 757 -32.87 34.19 -6.82
C ASP A 757 -34.37 33.90 -7.01
N MET A 758 -34.83 32.74 -6.49
CA MET A 758 -36.26 32.41 -6.50
C MET A 758 -37.04 33.40 -5.64
N ARG A 759 -37.92 34.17 -6.30
CA ARG A 759 -38.68 35.31 -5.75
C ARG A 759 -39.26 35.10 -4.34
N TYR A 760 -39.87 33.95 -4.07
CA TYR A 760 -40.28 33.56 -2.71
C TYR A 760 -39.93 32.11 -2.42
N VAL A 761 -39.40 31.88 -1.22
CA VAL A 761 -39.04 30.58 -0.66
C VAL A 761 -39.50 30.61 0.79
N PHE A 762 -40.58 29.89 1.09
CA PHE A 762 -41.23 29.89 2.41
C PHE A 762 -41.01 28.55 3.11
N GLY A 763 -40.70 28.60 4.40
CA GLY A 763 -40.54 27.42 5.25
C GLY A 763 -41.78 27.12 6.08
N LEU A 764 -42.13 25.84 6.20
CA LEU A 764 -43.08 25.32 7.19
C LEU A 764 -42.37 24.37 8.15
N THR A 765 -42.54 24.57 9.45
CA THR A 765 -41.87 23.80 10.50
C THR A 765 -42.73 23.69 11.77
N SER A 766 -42.26 22.98 12.79
CA SER A 766 -42.93 22.95 14.11
C SER A 766 -42.53 24.16 14.97
N LYS A 767 -43.31 24.48 16.01
CA LYS A 767 -43.06 25.63 16.90
C LYS A 767 -41.67 25.58 17.53
N GLU A 768 -41.22 24.38 17.94
CA GLU A 768 -39.93 24.11 18.57
C GLU A 768 -38.75 24.38 17.62
N HIS A 769 -38.96 24.29 16.31
CA HIS A 769 -37.94 24.46 15.28
C HIS A 769 -38.04 25.79 14.52
N LEU A 770 -38.98 26.67 14.90
CA LEU A 770 -39.26 27.94 14.21
C LEU A 770 -38.05 28.89 14.25
N GLU A 771 -37.48 29.10 15.44
CA GLU A 771 -36.35 30.01 15.63
C GLU A 771 -35.11 29.54 14.86
N PHE A 772 -34.79 28.25 14.93
CA PHE A 772 -33.68 27.67 14.17
C PHE A 772 -33.88 27.82 12.66
N ALA A 773 -35.07 27.49 12.14
CA ALA A 773 -35.34 27.61 10.71
C ALA A 773 -35.21 29.07 10.22
N ARG A 774 -35.68 30.04 11.01
CA ARG A 774 -35.48 31.48 10.75
C ARG A 774 -34.00 31.89 10.82
N SER A 775 -33.25 31.42 11.81
CA SER A 775 -31.82 31.76 11.96
C SER A 775 -30.94 31.25 10.82
N THR A 776 -31.42 30.31 10.01
CA THR A 776 -30.68 29.85 8.83
C THR A 776 -30.58 30.88 7.71
N ASP A 777 -31.50 31.86 7.65
CA ASP A 777 -31.58 32.88 6.59
C ASP A 777 -31.55 32.27 5.15
N LEU A 778 -32.14 31.07 5.01
CA LEU A 778 -32.36 30.40 3.71
C LEU A 778 -33.81 30.55 3.21
N TYR A 779 -34.72 31.02 4.06
CA TYR A 779 -36.12 31.28 3.75
C TYR A 779 -36.40 32.77 3.82
N HIS A 780 -37.33 33.25 2.98
CA HIS A 780 -37.82 34.63 3.06
C HIS A 780 -38.70 34.81 4.30
N GLU A 781 -39.57 33.83 4.55
CA GLU A 781 -40.42 33.74 5.75
C GLU A 781 -40.54 32.28 6.19
N VAL A 782 -40.76 32.07 7.48
CA VAL A 782 -40.98 30.75 8.07
C VAL A 782 -42.21 30.80 8.99
N PHE A 783 -43.13 29.88 8.71
CA PHE A 783 -44.41 29.67 9.37
C PHE A 783 -44.39 28.36 10.17
N THR A 784 -45.21 28.25 11.20
CA THR A 784 -45.45 26.97 11.87
C THR A 784 -46.55 26.18 11.15
N TYR A 785 -46.64 24.87 11.41
CA TYR A 785 -47.74 24.04 10.91
C TYR A 785 -49.13 24.49 11.40
N ASP A 786 -49.21 25.28 12.47
CA ASP A 786 -50.47 25.83 12.97
C ASP A 786 -50.86 27.14 12.26
N ASP A 787 -49.91 27.78 11.55
CA ASP A 787 -50.10 29.07 10.88
C ASP A 787 -50.56 28.94 9.41
N VAL A 788 -51.01 27.75 8.97
CA VAL A 788 -51.32 27.46 7.56
C VAL A 788 -52.36 28.42 6.97
N ASP A 789 -53.35 28.83 7.76
CA ASP A 789 -54.37 29.80 7.32
C ASP A 789 -53.78 31.20 7.03
N SER A 790 -52.67 31.56 7.68
CA SER A 790 -51.98 32.85 7.47
C SER A 790 -51.09 32.88 6.22
N LEU A 791 -50.81 31.73 5.60
CA LEU A 791 -49.87 31.65 4.46
C LEU A 791 -50.29 32.58 3.30
N PRO A 792 -49.35 33.28 2.65
CA PRO A 792 -49.66 34.11 1.48
C PRO A 792 -50.21 33.29 0.31
N ASN A 793 -51.41 33.61 -0.16
CA ASN A 793 -52.07 32.95 -1.29
C ASN A 793 -52.08 33.81 -2.58
N THR A 794 -51.31 34.90 -2.62
CA THR A 794 -51.20 35.83 -3.78
C THR A 794 -50.16 35.39 -4.82
N HIS A 795 -49.51 34.25 -4.60
CA HIS A 795 -48.42 33.73 -5.43
C HIS A 795 -48.78 32.36 -6.01
N THR A 796 -48.25 32.06 -7.18
CA THR A 796 -48.24 30.71 -7.75
C THR A 796 -47.23 29.85 -6.99
N VAL A 797 -47.76 28.90 -6.19
CA VAL A 797 -46.99 28.09 -5.23
C VAL A 797 -46.70 26.70 -5.79
N VAL A 798 -45.48 26.22 -5.59
CA VAL A 798 -45.15 24.80 -5.53
C VAL A 798 -44.94 24.39 -4.08
N TYR A 799 -45.69 23.38 -3.61
CA TYR A 799 -45.51 22.81 -2.28
C TYR A 799 -44.59 21.59 -2.33
N MET A 800 -43.49 21.64 -1.57
CA MET A 800 -42.49 20.60 -1.38
C MET A 800 -42.71 19.93 -0.03
N ASP A 801 -43.38 18.78 -0.05
CA ASP A 801 -43.84 18.11 1.16
C ASP A 801 -42.84 17.08 1.71
N PHE A 802 -41.91 17.54 2.54
CA PHE A 802 -41.00 16.67 3.29
C PHE A 802 -41.63 16.05 4.54
N LYS A 803 -42.66 16.68 5.12
CA LYS A 803 -43.43 16.12 6.26
C LYS A 803 -44.24 14.90 5.83
N CYS A 804 -44.65 14.85 4.56
CA CYS A 804 -45.46 13.79 3.95
C CYS A 804 -46.85 13.57 4.63
N ASP A 805 -47.29 14.55 5.41
CA ASP A 805 -48.50 14.55 6.23
C ASP A 805 -49.73 14.87 5.36
N GLY A 806 -50.67 13.92 5.31
CA GLY A 806 -51.85 14.04 4.44
C GLY A 806 -52.82 15.15 4.86
N GLU A 807 -52.93 15.43 6.16
CA GLU A 807 -53.87 16.42 6.69
C GLU A 807 -53.34 17.84 6.45
N LEU A 808 -52.06 18.08 6.80
CA LEU A 808 -51.36 19.32 6.45
C LEU A 808 -51.40 19.59 4.94
N ARG A 809 -51.18 18.56 4.11
CA ARG A 809 -51.23 18.68 2.66
C ARG A 809 -52.62 19.06 2.15
N GLN A 810 -53.69 18.54 2.77
CA GLN A 810 -55.07 18.91 2.46
C GLN A 810 -55.35 20.36 2.83
N GLN A 811 -54.94 20.80 4.04
CA GLN A 811 -55.07 22.19 4.49
C GLN A 811 -54.35 23.17 3.54
N ILE A 812 -53.11 22.89 3.15
CA ILE A 812 -52.34 23.70 2.17
C ILE A 812 -53.04 23.72 0.81
N THR A 813 -53.59 22.59 0.35
CA THR A 813 -54.31 22.52 -0.93
C THR A 813 -55.58 23.38 -0.91
N LEU A 814 -56.33 23.37 0.20
CA LEU A 814 -57.51 24.22 0.40
C LEU A 814 -57.14 25.70 0.50
N ARG A 815 -56.09 26.04 1.27
CA ARG A 815 -55.63 27.43 1.49
C ARG A 815 -55.16 28.10 0.20
N MET A 816 -54.44 27.36 -0.64
CA MET A 816 -53.82 27.86 -1.87
C MET A 816 -54.76 27.78 -3.08
N GLY A 817 -55.71 26.83 -3.08
CA GLY A 817 -56.73 26.70 -4.13
C GLY A 817 -56.13 26.62 -5.54
N THR A 818 -56.60 27.48 -6.44
CA THR A 818 -56.13 27.56 -7.84
C THR A 818 -54.67 27.98 -7.98
N ASN A 819 -54.06 28.55 -6.93
CA ASN A 819 -52.70 29.07 -6.97
C ASN A 819 -51.64 28.01 -6.59
N LEU A 820 -52.07 26.81 -6.14
CA LEU A 820 -51.19 25.66 -6.00
C LEU A 820 -50.96 24.99 -7.36
N MET A 821 -49.78 25.23 -7.94
CA MET A 821 -49.40 24.66 -9.24
C MET A 821 -49.06 23.18 -9.10
N TYR A 822 -48.21 22.85 -8.12
CA TYR A 822 -47.71 21.49 -7.89
C TYR A 822 -47.64 21.16 -6.39
N ASN A 823 -47.91 19.90 -6.08
CA ASN A 823 -47.85 19.33 -4.73
C ASN A 823 -46.91 18.11 -4.76
N MET A 824 -45.64 18.35 -4.49
CA MET A 824 -44.53 17.41 -4.67
C MET A 824 -44.22 16.71 -3.35
N VAL A 825 -44.57 15.43 -3.26
CA VAL A 825 -44.34 14.63 -2.04
C VAL A 825 -42.89 14.15 -1.99
N ILE A 826 -42.09 14.72 -1.09
CA ILE A 826 -40.66 14.48 -1.02
C ILE A 826 -40.29 13.70 0.23
N GLY A 827 -40.42 12.37 0.14
CA GLY A 827 -39.92 11.51 1.19
C GLY A 827 -40.24 10.04 0.98
N PRO A 828 -39.86 9.19 1.94
CA PRO A 828 -40.24 7.79 1.97
C PRO A 828 -41.74 7.59 2.30
N ALA A 829 -42.64 8.12 1.46
CA ALA A 829 -44.10 7.86 1.30
C ALA A 829 -44.99 7.28 2.44
N VAL A 830 -44.61 7.39 3.72
CA VAL A 830 -45.28 6.74 4.87
C VAL A 830 -45.36 7.70 6.08
N PHE A 831 -45.91 8.89 5.84
CA PHE A 831 -46.65 9.61 6.89
C PHE A 831 -48.18 9.58 6.64
N GLN A 832 -48.62 8.78 5.65
CA GLN A 832 -50.04 8.48 5.46
C GLN A 832 -50.54 7.52 6.56
N LYS A 833 -51.18 8.08 7.59
CA LYS A 833 -52.38 7.43 8.15
C LYS A 833 -53.31 7.09 6.99
N LYS A 834 -53.82 5.85 6.91
CA LYS A 834 -54.81 5.47 5.90
C LYS A 834 -56.09 6.28 6.09
N MET A 835 -56.26 7.36 5.32
CA MET A 835 -57.57 7.94 5.06
C MET A 835 -58.31 7.00 4.12
N LYS A 836 -59.31 6.29 4.64
CA LYS A 836 -60.39 5.76 3.80
C LYS A 836 -61.31 6.94 3.43
N ASP A 837 -61.85 6.87 2.22
CA ASP A 837 -63.05 7.59 1.80
C ASP A 837 -63.00 9.12 1.86
N GLN A 838 -62.33 9.74 0.88
CA GLN A 838 -62.78 11.01 0.33
C GLN A 838 -62.42 11.12 -1.16
N VAL A 839 -63.45 11.34 -1.99
CA VAL A 839 -63.34 11.49 -3.45
C VAL A 839 -63.04 12.95 -3.77
N PHE A 840 -61.88 13.23 -4.37
CA PHE A 840 -61.63 14.47 -5.08
C PHE A 840 -60.86 14.22 -6.38
N GLU A 841 -61.12 15.05 -7.37
CA GLU A 841 -60.90 14.75 -8.79
C GLU A 841 -59.44 14.83 -9.26
N LYS A 842 -59.20 14.33 -10.48
CA LYS A 842 -57.89 14.18 -11.12
C LYS A 842 -57.08 15.49 -11.21
N ARG A 843 -56.17 15.70 -10.26
CA ARG A 843 -54.80 16.22 -10.51
C ARG A 843 -53.72 15.49 -9.71
N ALA A 844 -53.86 14.18 -9.55
CA ALA A 844 -52.78 13.33 -9.07
C ALA A 844 -51.84 12.97 -10.23
N ARG A 845 -50.61 13.49 -10.23
CA ARG A 845 -49.48 12.89 -10.96
C ARG A 845 -48.29 12.66 -10.04
N GLU A 846 -47.94 11.38 -9.98
CA GLU A 846 -46.66 10.75 -9.65
C GLU A 846 -45.96 11.05 -8.31
N VAL A 847 -45.81 9.96 -7.55
CA VAL A 847 -44.90 9.84 -6.41
C VAL A 847 -43.46 9.95 -6.92
N LEU A 848 -42.68 10.90 -6.39
CA LEU A 848 -41.30 11.20 -6.80
C LEU A 848 -40.27 10.07 -6.58
N PHE A 849 -40.70 8.85 -6.23
CA PHE A 849 -39.86 7.73 -5.79
C PHE A 849 -40.39 6.34 -6.24
N ASP A 850 -40.85 6.22 -7.48
CA ASP A 850 -41.03 4.93 -8.16
C ASP A 850 -39.79 4.53 -8.98
N GLU A 851 -39.52 3.23 -9.10
CA GLU A 851 -38.34 2.68 -9.77
C GLU A 851 -38.35 2.95 -11.29
N SER A 852 -39.54 3.05 -11.90
CA SER A 852 -39.71 3.41 -13.32
C SER A 852 -39.12 4.80 -13.62
N SER A 853 -39.54 5.80 -12.85
CA SER A 853 -39.15 7.20 -12.96
C SER A 853 -37.66 7.46 -12.67
N TRP A 854 -36.93 6.50 -12.10
CA TRP A 854 -35.47 6.58 -11.94
C TRP A 854 -34.74 6.37 -13.27
N ARG A 855 -35.24 5.47 -14.15
CA ARG A 855 -34.60 5.17 -15.44
C ARG A 855 -34.70 6.36 -16.40
N GLU A 856 -35.87 7.00 -16.42
CA GLU A 856 -36.14 8.17 -17.25
C GLU A 856 -35.38 9.41 -16.76
N ARG A 857 -35.34 9.65 -15.44
CA ARG A 857 -34.44 10.65 -14.82
C ARG A 857 -32.98 10.42 -15.20
N ARG A 858 -32.53 9.16 -15.30
CA ARG A 858 -31.16 8.86 -15.73
C ARG A 858 -30.89 9.19 -17.20
N ARG A 859 -31.88 9.01 -18.08
CA ARG A 859 -31.81 9.42 -19.49
C ARG A 859 -31.67 10.95 -19.58
N MET A 860 -32.47 11.69 -18.81
CA MET A 860 -32.34 13.14 -18.69
C MET A 860 -30.98 13.56 -18.13
N VAL A 861 -30.48 12.96 -17.04
CA VAL A 861 -29.13 13.24 -16.50
C VAL A 861 -28.00 12.93 -17.51
N ALA A 862 -28.15 11.88 -18.33
CA ALA A 862 -27.21 11.52 -19.39
C ALA A 862 -27.25 12.49 -20.60
N GLU A 863 -28.37 13.16 -20.84
CA GLU A 863 -28.47 14.25 -21.82
C GLU A 863 -27.97 15.59 -21.24
N VAL A 864 -28.27 15.88 -19.97
CA VAL A 864 -27.80 17.06 -19.24
C VAL A 864 -26.28 17.08 -19.07
N THR A 865 -25.63 15.93 -18.83
CA THR A 865 -24.16 15.79 -18.76
C THR A 865 -23.43 16.03 -20.10
N LYS A 866 -24.16 16.24 -21.21
CA LYS A 866 -23.58 16.78 -22.46
C LYS A 866 -23.40 18.30 -22.44
N THR A 867 -24.04 19.03 -21.52
CA THR A 867 -24.18 20.50 -21.56
C THR A 867 -23.22 21.30 -20.66
N GLY A 868 -22.22 20.66 -20.03
CA GLY A 868 -21.18 21.35 -19.25
C GLY A 868 -21.53 21.71 -17.80
N ARG A 869 -22.71 21.36 -17.29
CA ARG A 869 -23.23 21.83 -15.99
C ARG A 869 -22.43 21.40 -14.74
N ASN A 870 -21.58 20.37 -14.83
CA ASN A 870 -20.75 19.92 -13.69
C ASN A 870 -19.78 20.98 -13.14
N GLU A 871 -19.37 21.97 -13.94
CA GLU A 871 -18.50 23.05 -13.43
C GLU A 871 -19.22 23.96 -12.43
N LYS A 872 -20.53 24.17 -12.57
CA LYS A 872 -21.32 24.92 -11.56
C LYS A 872 -21.47 24.13 -10.26
N LEU A 873 -21.60 22.80 -10.34
CA LEU A 873 -21.75 21.92 -9.17
C LEU A 873 -20.57 22.03 -8.19
N LYS A 874 -19.33 22.17 -8.72
CA LYS A 874 -18.13 22.42 -7.90
C LYS A 874 -18.15 23.80 -7.23
N HIS A 875 -18.63 24.84 -7.92
CA HIS A 875 -18.66 26.20 -7.38
C HIS A 875 -19.74 26.38 -6.30
N SER A 876 -20.87 25.67 -6.38
CA SER A 876 -21.99 25.83 -5.44
C SER A 876 -21.97 24.86 -4.25
N TYR A 877 -21.45 23.63 -4.38
CA TYR A 877 -21.43 22.67 -3.28
C TYR A 877 -20.49 23.11 -2.13
N GLN A 878 -19.33 23.68 -2.46
CA GLN A 878 -18.43 24.23 -1.45
C GLN A 878 -19.08 25.41 -0.70
N ALA A 879 -19.73 26.33 -1.44
CA ALA A 879 -20.48 27.45 -0.84
C ALA A 879 -21.64 26.97 0.06
N PHE A 880 -22.29 25.85 -0.29
CA PHE A 880 -23.27 25.21 0.59
C PHE A 880 -22.62 24.71 1.88
N ILE A 881 -21.54 23.94 1.81
CA ILE A 881 -20.79 23.49 3.01
C ILE A 881 -20.40 24.69 3.89
N ASP A 882 -19.86 25.76 3.29
CA ASP A 882 -19.38 26.93 4.03
C ASP A 882 -20.53 27.78 4.63
N ARG A 883 -21.73 27.71 4.07
CA ARG A 883 -22.95 28.22 4.71
C ARG A 883 -23.38 27.31 5.85
N MET A 884 -23.42 25.98 5.65
CA MET A 884 -23.87 25.03 6.67
C MET A 884 -22.95 25.01 7.89
N LYS A 885 -21.63 25.12 7.73
CA LYS A 885 -20.65 25.23 8.83
C LYS A 885 -20.96 26.33 9.84
N LYS A 886 -21.70 27.38 9.46
CA LYS A 886 -22.06 28.51 10.33
C LYS A 886 -23.32 28.25 11.17
N ILE A 887 -24.13 27.28 10.77
CA ILE A 887 -25.47 27.01 11.35
C ILE A 887 -25.64 25.55 11.81
N ILE A 888 -24.65 24.68 11.57
CA ILE A 888 -24.70 23.26 11.93
C ILE A 888 -23.42 22.83 12.64
N ALA A 889 -23.59 22.09 13.74
CA ALA A 889 -22.52 21.38 14.42
C ALA A 889 -22.42 19.92 13.93
N VAL A 890 -21.21 19.48 13.62
CA VAL A 890 -20.91 18.04 13.45
C VAL A 890 -20.68 17.43 14.82
N LYS A 891 -21.36 16.31 15.10
CA LYS A 891 -21.27 15.51 16.32
C LYS A 891 -20.70 14.15 15.97
N HIS A 892 -19.49 13.86 16.45
CA HIS A 892 -18.86 12.56 16.28
C HIS A 892 -19.41 11.56 17.30
N VAL A 893 -19.69 10.34 16.86
CA VAL A 893 -20.22 9.24 17.69
C VAL A 893 -19.33 8.02 17.47
N ASN A 894 -18.46 7.71 18.44
CA ASN A 894 -17.44 6.66 18.35
C ASN A 894 -17.72 5.41 19.23
N SER A 895 -18.89 5.33 19.88
CA SER A 895 -19.23 4.25 20.82
C SER A 895 -20.63 3.67 20.62
N VAL A 896 -20.81 2.44 21.12
CA VAL A 896 -22.09 1.70 21.15
C VAL A 896 -23.18 2.51 21.87
N ASP A 897 -22.88 2.97 23.08
CA ASP A 897 -23.84 3.70 23.92
C ASP A 897 -24.14 5.09 23.36
N GLY A 898 -23.12 5.77 22.81
CA GLY A 898 -23.30 7.03 22.10
C GLY A 898 -24.20 6.89 20.87
N PHE A 899 -24.05 5.79 20.12
CA PHE A 899 -24.93 5.49 18.98
C PHE A 899 -26.35 5.16 19.42
N ALA A 900 -26.53 4.37 20.48
CA ALA A 900 -27.84 4.05 21.02
C ALA A 900 -28.58 5.31 21.52
N ALA A 901 -27.90 6.19 22.26
CA ALA A 901 -28.47 7.45 22.74
C ALA A 901 -28.83 8.42 21.60
N MET A 902 -27.95 8.55 20.60
CA MET A 902 -28.20 9.34 19.39
C MET A 902 -29.37 8.77 18.57
N TYR A 903 -29.45 7.44 18.45
CA TYR A 903 -30.53 6.75 17.76
C TYR A 903 -31.88 6.94 18.47
N ASP A 904 -31.96 6.83 19.80
CA ASP A 904 -33.19 7.12 20.55
C ASP A 904 -33.59 8.60 20.47
N SER A 905 -32.62 9.54 20.45
CA SER A 905 -32.88 10.97 20.24
C SER A 905 -33.46 11.27 18.85
N LEU A 906 -32.98 10.60 17.79
CA LEU A 906 -33.57 10.66 16.45
C LEU A 906 -34.95 9.96 16.38
N TYR A 907 -35.11 8.82 17.04
CA TYR A 907 -36.37 8.06 17.02
C TYR A 907 -37.50 8.77 17.76
N SER A 908 -37.18 9.45 18.86
CA SER A 908 -38.11 10.31 19.61
C SER A 908 -38.30 11.70 18.99
N ASN A 909 -37.63 12.03 17.87
CA ASN A 909 -37.63 13.35 17.24
C ASN A 909 -37.21 14.48 18.21
N ALA A 910 -36.33 14.17 19.17
CA ALA A 910 -35.76 15.10 20.14
C ALA A 910 -34.37 15.62 19.72
N ALA A 911 -33.78 15.07 18.66
CA ALA A 911 -32.47 15.47 18.15
C ALA A 911 -32.50 16.88 17.55
N SER A 912 -31.54 17.73 17.94
CA SER A 912 -31.49 19.12 17.49
C SER A 912 -31.35 19.26 15.97
N PRO A 913 -32.13 20.15 15.32
CA PRO A 913 -31.96 20.42 13.89
C PRO A 913 -30.65 21.14 13.57
N SER A 914 -29.93 21.68 14.57
CA SER A 914 -28.56 22.19 14.41
C SER A 914 -27.53 21.10 14.16
N ASP A 915 -27.83 19.83 14.47
CA ASP A 915 -26.77 18.82 14.61
C ASP A 915 -26.71 17.85 13.42
N VAL A 916 -25.54 17.28 13.18
CA VAL A 916 -25.27 16.22 12.20
C VAL A 916 -24.45 15.13 12.90
N HIS A 917 -24.88 13.88 12.83
CA HIS A 917 -24.16 12.77 13.48
C HIS A 917 -23.29 12.02 12.47
N VAL A 918 -21.98 12.01 12.72
CA VAL A 918 -20.99 11.21 11.97
C VAL A 918 -20.44 10.15 12.91
N CYS A 919 -20.65 8.90 12.52
CA CYS A 919 -20.45 7.73 13.35
C CYS A 919 -19.23 6.93 12.88
N CYS A 920 -18.51 6.34 13.83
CA CYS A 920 -17.48 5.33 13.61
C CYS A 920 -17.60 4.30 14.74
N PHE A 921 -17.29 3.01 14.49
CA PHE A 921 -17.32 1.99 15.54
C PHE A 921 -15.93 1.49 15.95
N HIS A 922 -14.85 2.00 15.36
CA HIS A 922 -13.49 1.73 15.82
C HIS A 922 -13.18 2.60 17.05
N GLU A 923 -12.74 1.97 18.13
CA GLU A 923 -12.34 2.65 19.37
C GLU A 923 -10.90 3.16 19.24
N ASP A 924 -10.62 4.39 19.70
CA ASP A 924 -9.31 5.08 19.55
C ASP A 924 -8.11 4.33 20.18
N ALA A 925 -8.34 3.28 20.99
CA ALA A 925 -7.30 2.49 21.64
C ALA A 925 -7.14 1.05 21.11
N ALA A 926 -8.13 0.50 20.38
CA ALA A 926 -8.13 -0.92 19.98
C ALA A 926 -7.25 -1.21 18.74
N VAL A 927 -6.74 -0.17 18.07
CA VAL A 927 -5.80 -0.30 16.95
C VAL A 927 -4.37 -0.50 17.47
N ASP A 928 -4.07 -0.16 18.72
CA ASP A 928 -2.71 -0.15 19.27
C ASP A 928 -2.16 -1.52 19.72
N GLU A 929 -2.99 -2.57 19.82
CA GLU A 929 -2.53 -3.92 20.21
C GLU A 929 -2.42 -4.88 19.02
N ILE A 930 -3.38 -4.84 18.07
CA ILE A 930 -3.44 -5.78 16.92
C ILE A 930 -2.24 -5.63 15.95
N TRP A 931 -1.43 -4.58 16.08
CA TRP A 931 -0.22 -4.34 15.28
C TRP A 931 1.09 -4.33 16.10
N LYS A 932 1.07 -4.84 17.34
CA LYS A 932 2.26 -4.91 18.22
C LYS A 932 2.86 -6.32 18.41
N GLU A 933 2.10 -7.36 18.09
CA GLU A 933 2.59 -8.75 17.98
C GLU A 933 2.75 -9.16 16.51
#